data_AF-A0A5J4WYH6-F1
#
_entry.id   AF-A0A5J4WYH6-F1
#
_cell.length_a   1.000
_cell.length_b   1.000
_cell.length_c   1.000
_cell.angle_alpha   90.00
_cell.angle_beta   90.00
_cell.angle_gamma   90.00
#
_symmetry.space_group_name_H-M   'P 1'
#
loop_
_entity.id
_entity.type
_entity.pdbx_description
1 polymer ?
#
loop_
_entity_poly.entity_id
_entity_poly.type
_entity_poly.pdbx_seq_one_letter_code
_entity_poly.pdbx_strand_id
1 'polypeptide(L)'
;MSNQQNLVTVLLVLVASINSLQAASVNIYVDDNGNPADSTNCIDNPSTPCKTLSQKYPYEYTSPSSNYNFTICIIDQFTVNDQATIGKEGTVHGITSYQDTRKDLMCNSYIFIHAGTFFIESLNLKLTGIAEAAIISQGDQTKVEIYNCFVTGGSIKQKLIFKHDEGNLTIANLTISGQIIEQQSFILGWGGINIFNDLTITGGSQIIGDMWFFSLIGGNTFFNNFTISGGEGGAIYAWLVQSGQLKIDGNVKFKECNSIQSSNSGGRGGSIYLSLAQNSTNNFTIGNQVQFIDNKAQLFGRDIFIYCWNIISMNIQQRILININSPSYNKTNAIYGTEFGADSELGRKPLIDYDLSSIIISDPCSSITKDTPISQCQCLSEEDPRAGTTCPSYCKSKAELTSDCVCDPNSTSYPSSDCEKDKLCTYDIIHQNISYCPCQSTGDPRNGSFCPVYCMKGYVSINCVCDTNSTIFPLAQCQKDMLCATDLVHQSASDCPCLPTGDPRAGNTCPAYCTAKDTPNANCACDSNPNAQYPLQTCQSDKKCTASSSSTVPTDSCTCSGTNYPSGCKCPTDSSQLINIPTSQCQCSNISDPRAGTTCPAYCIGPDIPTSSCVCDLNPNVQYPPQLCQSDKKCTAQSGSSVPQDSCSCIESNYPYGCKCPTNSSQLIGIPQSICDCRTTQDPRAGGACPTYCVRGQTNVNCICDTGSSSYPYESCEKDKKCIIDLIHQSKADCPCLMKGDPRAGDICPSYCISKVELTIDCMCELGSSYPQATCERDKLCIVDLIHQSTSNCPCLEVDDPRGEQVCKQIEINPTDPDILDPTEKDPEDDQKPEEIIKE
;
A
#
# COMPACT_ATOMS: atom_id res chain seq x y z
N MET A 1 16.57 -24.96 -53.48
CA MET A 1 16.66 -23.50 -53.25
C MET A 1 16.11 -23.02 -51.90
N SER A 2 15.60 -23.88 -51.00
CA SER A 2 15.07 -23.43 -49.69
C SER A 2 16.07 -23.47 -48.52
N ASN A 3 17.24 -24.11 -48.66
CA ASN A 3 18.22 -24.25 -47.57
C ASN A 3 19.37 -23.23 -47.59
N GLN A 4 19.50 -22.42 -48.65
CA GLN A 4 20.51 -21.34 -48.68
C GLN A 4 19.98 -20.01 -48.11
N GLN A 5 18.66 -19.76 -48.14
CA GLN A 5 18.08 -18.56 -47.55
C GLN A 5 18.12 -18.57 -46.01
N ASN A 6 17.92 -19.73 -45.37
CA ASN A 6 18.01 -19.81 -43.91
C ASN A 6 19.44 -19.64 -43.36
N LEU A 7 20.47 -20.03 -44.11
CA LEU A 7 21.85 -19.80 -43.69
C LEU A 7 22.23 -18.31 -43.78
N VAL A 8 21.74 -17.60 -44.79
CA VAL A 8 21.98 -16.15 -44.97
C VAL A 8 21.22 -15.32 -43.94
N THR A 9 20.01 -15.70 -43.57
CA THR A 9 19.24 -15.02 -42.51
C THR A 9 19.85 -15.26 -41.13
N VAL A 10 20.33 -16.47 -40.83
CA VAL A 10 21.03 -16.74 -39.55
C VAL A 10 22.39 -16.05 -39.51
N LEU A 11 23.11 -15.92 -40.63
CA LEU A 11 24.35 -15.14 -40.70
C LEU A 11 24.09 -13.64 -40.57
N LEU A 12 23.01 -13.10 -41.14
CA LEU A 12 22.62 -11.68 -41.00
C LEU A 12 22.14 -11.36 -39.58
N VAL A 13 21.44 -12.28 -38.90
CA VAL A 13 21.09 -12.11 -37.49
C VAL A 13 22.33 -12.21 -36.60
N LEU A 14 23.28 -13.10 -36.89
CA LEU A 14 24.56 -13.14 -36.17
C LEU A 14 25.42 -11.90 -36.42
N VAL A 15 25.47 -11.37 -37.65
CA VAL A 15 26.20 -10.12 -37.95
C VAL A 15 25.50 -8.88 -37.35
N ALA A 16 24.17 -8.87 -37.26
CA ALA A 16 23.43 -7.83 -36.53
C ALA A 16 23.58 -7.94 -35.00
N SER A 17 23.77 -9.16 -34.47
CA SER A 17 24.01 -9.41 -33.03
C SER A 17 25.46 -9.11 -32.59
N ILE A 18 26.39 -8.98 -33.54
CA ILE A 18 27.80 -8.63 -33.25
C ILE A 18 28.01 -7.11 -33.20
N ASN A 19 27.07 -6.30 -33.69
CA ASN A 19 27.11 -4.83 -33.59
C ASN A 19 26.48 -4.27 -32.30
N SER A 20 26.12 -5.12 -31.32
CA SER A 20 25.64 -4.69 -30.00
C SER A 20 26.46 -5.26 -28.84
N LEU A 21 27.74 -5.58 -29.06
CA LEU A 21 28.70 -5.57 -27.96
C LEU A 21 28.93 -4.10 -27.59
N GLN A 22 28.07 -3.54 -26.73
CA GLN A 22 28.39 -2.29 -26.05
C GLN A 22 29.76 -2.47 -25.38
N ALA A 23 30.74 -1.67 -25.79
CA ALA A 23 32.03 -1.64 -25.11
C ALA A 23 31.78 -1.37 -23.62
N ALA A 24 32.46 -2.11 -22.75
CA ALA A 24 32.39 -1.89 -21.30
C ALA A 24 32.68 -0.41 -21.01
N SER A 25 31.85 0.22 -20.18
CA SER A 25 32.06 1.60 -19.76
C SER A 25 33.33 1.68 -18.92
N VAL A 26 34.23 2.61 -19.25
CA VAL A 26 35.49 2.82 -18.51
C VAL A 26 35.39 4.01 -17.56
N ASN A 27 36.12 3.99 -16.45
CA ASN A 27 36.22 5.14 -15.56
C ASN A 27 37.51 5.92 -15.84
N ILE A 28 37.39 7.23 -16.00
CA ILE A 28 38.52 8.15 -16.25
C ILE A 28 38.70 9.02 -15.01
N TYR A 29 39.80 8.83 -14.28
CA TYR A 29 40.05 9.58 -13.04
C TYR A 29 40.78 10.90 -13.33
N VAL A 30 40.25 12.01 -12.83
CA VAL A 30 40.80 13.36 -13.08
C VAL A 30 40.96 14.18 -11.80
N ASP A 31 41.98 15.04 -11.78
CA ASP A 31 42.30 15.94 -10.68
C ASP A 31 43.18 17.12 -11.18
N ASP A 32 42.96 18.34 -10.69
CA ASP A 32 43.80 19.51 -11.01
C ASP A 32 45.28 19.32 -10.62
N ASN A 33 45.54 18.52 -9.57
CA ASN A 33 46.86 18.11 -9.09
C ASN A 33 47.31 16.76 -9.69
N GLY A 34 46.58 16.25 -10.69
CA GLY A 34 46.90 15.02 -11.40
C GLY A 34 48.25 15.06 -12.13
N ASN A 35 48.69 13.89 -12.59
CA ASN A 35 49.98 13.78 -13.26
C ASN A 35 49.91 14.48 -14.63
N PRO A 36 50.79 15.48 -14.90
CA PRO A 36 50.77 16.22 -16.16
C PRO A 36 51.36 15.45 -17.35
N ALA A 37 51.98 14.28 -17.15
CA ALA A 37 52.62 13.53 -18.23
C ALA A 37 51.58 12.91 -19.19
N ASP A 38 51.79 13.05 -20.49
CA ASP A 38 50.91 12.48 -21.54
C ASP A 38 50.84 10.94 -21.50
N SER A 39 51.80 10.28 -20.84
CA SER A 39 51.82 8.84 -20.66
C SER A 39 51.02 8.34 -19.44
N THR A 40 50.30 9.22 -18.73
CA THR A 40 49.54 8.86 -17.53
C THR A 40 48.32 8.02 -17.89
N ASN A 41 48.28 6.76 -17.43
CA ASN A 41 47.08 5.95 -17.54
C ASN A 41 46.13 6.25 -16.37
N CYS A 42 45.13 7.10 -16.62
CA CYS A 42 44.06 7.42 -15.68
C CYS A 42 42.78 6.60 -15.91
N ILE A 43 42.83 5.56 -16.73
CA ILE A 43 41.71 4.66 -17.00
C ILE A 43 41.68 3.57 -15.93
N ASP A 44 40.54 3.43 -15.26
CA ASP A 44 40.27 2.45 -14.21
C ASP A 44 41.34 2.42 -13.09
N ASN A 45 42.07 3.53 -12.91
CA ASN A 45 43.14 3.69 -11.94
C ASN A 45 43.06 5.04 -11.20
N PRO A 46 42.44 5.09 -10.00
CA PRO A 46 42.31 6.32 -9.23
C PRO A 46 43.62 6.81 -8.59
N SER A 47 44.67 5.97 -8.54
CA SER A 47 45.96 6.34 -7.92
C SER A 47 46.81 7.25 -8.80
N THR A 48 46.48 7.37 -10.09
CA THR A 48 47.21 8.20 -11.05
C THR A 48 46.24 9.02 -11.91
N PRO A 49 45.56 10.02 -11.33
CA PRO A 49 44.58 10.81 -12.07
C PRO A 49 45.24 11.68 -13.15
N CYS A 50 44.51 11.90 -14.24
CA CYS A 50 44.89 12.82 -15.30
C CYS A 50 44.65 14.26 -14.89
N LYS A 51 45.52 15.16 -15.34
CA LYS A 51 45.43 16.60 -15.10
C LYS A 51 44.50 17.33 -16.06
N THR A 52 44.31 16.81 -17.28
CA THR A 52 43.45 17.43 -18.29
C THR A 52 42.85 16.39 -19.23
N LEU A 53 41.67 16.68 -19.79
CA LEU A 53 41.03 15.85 -20.81
C LEU A 53 41.78 15.84 -22.15
N SER A 54 42.69 16.78 -22.37
CA SER A 54 43.52 16.85 -23.58
C SER A 54 44.73 15.92 -23.56
N GLN A 55 45.03 15.26 -22.43
CA GLN A 55 46.09 14.24 -22.37
C GLN A 55 45.75 13.05 -23.26
N LYS A 56 46.78 12.38 -23.79
CA LYS A 56 46.62 11.29 -24.78
C LYS A 56 45.60 10.22 -24.35
N TYR A 57 45.70 9.72 -23.12
CA TYR A 57 44.82 8.66 -22.62
C TYR A 57 43.36 9.10 -22.48
N PRO A 58 43.01 10.16 -21.73
CA PRO A 58 41.61 10.58 -21.64
C PRO A 58 41.07 11.05 -23.00
N TYR A 59 41.89 11.64 -23.86
CA TYR A 59 41.46 12.10 -25.19
C TYR A 59 41.07 10.94 -26.13
N GLU A 60 41.74 9.78 -26.04
CA GLU A 60 41.39 8.61 -26.86
C GLU A 60 39.95 8.13 -26.63
N TYR A 61 39.45 8.27 -25.39
CA TYR A 61 38.09 7.90 -25.02
C TYR A 61 37.10 9.07 -25.15
N THR A 62 37.53 10.29 -24.84
CA THR A 62 36.68 11.49 -24.85
C THR A 62 36.55 12.16 -26.22
N SER A 63 37.35 11.75 -27.21
CA SER A 63 37.28 12.22 -28.60
C SER A 63 35.85 12.06 -29.18
N PRO A 64 35.36 13.02 -29.97
CA PRO A 64 34.06 12.92 -30.67
C PRO A 64 33.95 11.72 -31.62
N SER A 65 35.07 11.13 -32.04
CA SER A 65 35.09 9.93 -32.89
C SER A 65 34.97 8.61 -32.12
N SER A 66 35.08 8.66 -30.79
CA SER A 66 35.06 7.51 -29.90
C SER A 66 33.71 6.80 -29.88
N ASN A 67 33.73 5.48 -29.80
CA ASN A 67 32.53 4.64 -29.60
C ASN A 67 32.41 4.13 -28.15
N TYR A 68 33.29 4.58 -27.25
CA TYR A 68 33.36 4.05 -25.89
C TYR A 68 32.39 4.78 -24.97
N ASN A 69 31.69 4.04 -24.13
CA ASN A 69 31.03 4.62 -22.96
C ASN A 69 32.09 4.94 -21.90
N PHE A 70 31.96 6.07 -21.21
CA PHE A 70 32.90 6.42 -20.15
C PHE A 70 32.29 7.31 -19.07
N THR A 71 32.85 7.25 -17.88
CA THR A 71 32.51 8.14 -16.77
C THR A 71 33.78 8.83 -16.29
N ILE A 72 33.78 10.17 -16.25
CA ILE A 72 34.86 10.95 -15.66
C ILE A 72 34.61 11.06 -14.15
N CYS A 73 35.51 10.49 -13.36
CA CYS A 73 35.46 10.51 -11.89
C CYS A 73 36.43 11.55 -11.34
N ILE A 74 35.90 12.60 -10.71
CA ILE A 74 36.72 13.65 -10.08
C ILE A 74 37.21 13.17 -8.72
N ILE A 75 38.53 13.23 -8.47
CA ILE A 75 39.13 12.80 -7.19
C ILE A 75 38.95 13.87 -6.08
N ASP A 76 39.34 15.11 -6.36
CA ASP A 76 39.18 16.24 -5.44
C ASP A 76 38.50 17.44 -6.11
N GLN A 77 39.20 18.06 -7.06
CA GLN A 77 38.73 19.17 -7.86
C GLN A 77 39.21 19.02 -9.31
N PHE A 78 38.37 19.40 -10.27
CA PHE A 78 38.76 19.40 -11.67
C PHE A 78 38.28 20.64 -12.41
N THR A 79 39.19 21.26 -13.17
CA THR A 79 38.93 22.48 -13.94
C THR A 79 38.88 22.19 -15.44
N VAL A 80 37.74 22.49 -16.07
CA VAL A 80 37.57 22.52 -17.53
C VAL A 80 38.01 23.89 -18.05
N ASN A 81 39.30 23.98 -18.43
CA ASN A 81 39.90 25.22 -18.96
C ASN A 81 39.77 25.37 -20.47
N ASP A 82 39.71 24.26 -21.20
CA ASP A 82 39.57 24.22 -22.66
C ASP A 82 38.20 23.66 -23.05
N GLN A 83 37.78 23.88 -24.30
CA GLN A 83 36.57 23.26 -24.84
C GLN A 83 36.71 21.72 -24.81
N ALA A 84 35.77 21.04 -24.16
CA ALA A 84 35.66 19.59 -24.20
C ALA A 84 34.50 19.19 -25.10
N THR A 85 34.77 18.54 -26.23
CA THR A 85 33.71 18.06 -27.15
C THR A 85 33.49 16.58 -26.87
N ILE A 86 32.27 16.22 -26.45
CA ILE A 86 31.90 14.86 -26.03
C ILE A 86 30.65 14.44 -26.79
N GLY A 87 30.55 13.14 -27.08
CA GLY A 87 29.30 12.53 -27.48
C GLY A 87 29.26 12.05 -28.93
N LYS A 88 28.73 10.83 -29.07
CA LYS A 88 28.41 10.17 -30.33
C LYS A 88 27.03 9.52 -30.20
N GLU A 89 26.33 9.35 -31.31
CA GLU A 89 25.03 8.69 -31.30
C GLU A 89 25.13 7.27 -30.71
N GLY A 90 24.24 6.94 -29.78
CA GLY A 90 24.18 5.64 -29.11
C GLY A 90 25.16 5.43 -27.95
N THR A 91 26.00 6.42 -27.61
CA THR A 91 26.92 6.33 -26.45
C THR A 91 26.35 6.99 -25.20
N VAL A 92 26.88 6.58 -24.05
CA VAL A 92 26.57 7.14 -22.72
C VAL A 92 27.86 7.60 -22.06
N HIS A 93 27.87 8.86 -21.65
CA HIS A 93 29.01 9.51 -21.02
C HIS A 93 28.57 10.28 -19.78
N GLY A 94 29.47 10.51 -18.84
CA GLY A 94 29.16 11.44 -17.76
C GLY A 94 30.33 11.89 -16.92
N ILE A 95 30.04 12.79 -15.98
CA ILE A 95 31.00 13.31 -14.99
C ILE A 95 30.37 13.15 -13.61
N THR A 96 31.12 12.55 -12.68
CA THR A 96 30.66 12.29 -11.32
C THR A 96 31.78 12.43 -10.30
N SER A 97 31.40 12.47 -9.03
CA SER A 97 32.31 12.37 -7.90
C SER A 97 32.94 10.99 -7.80
N TYR A 98 34.25 10.94 -7.54
CA TYR A 98 34.85 9.72 -6.99
C TYR A 98 34.49 9.59 -5.50
N GLN A 99 33.90 8.45 -5.14
CA GLN A 99 33.36 8.15 -3.80
C GLN A 99 32.17 9.03 -3.41
N ASP A 100 31.59 8.78 -2.23
CA ASP A 100 30.31 9.35 -1.79
C ASP A 100 30.38 10.83 -1.36
N THR A 101 31.48 11.53 -1.62
CA THR A 101 31.65 12.95 -1.28
C THR A 101 31.60 13.80 -2.54
N ARG A 102 30.79 14.87 -2.51
CA ARG A 102 30.66 15.79 -3.65
C ARG A 102 31.98 16.49 -3.93
N LYS A 103 32.40 16.49 -5.19
CA LYS A 103 33.63 17.10 -5.68
C LYS A 103 33.33 18.34 -6.50
N ASP A 104 34.34 19.17 -6.66
CA ASP A 104 34.21 20.45 -7.34
C ASP A 104 34.55 20.31 -8.83
N LEU A 105 33.58 20.61 -9.70
CA LEU A 105 33.78 20.79 -11.14
C LEU A 105 33.77 22.29 -11.46
N MET A 106 34.94 22.81 -11.84
CA MET A 106 35.09 24.21 -12.22
C MET A 106 35.01 24.37 -13.74
N CYS A 107 33.98 25.06 -14.23
CA CYS A 107 33.78 25.33 -15.65
C CYS A 107 34.30 26.73 -15.97
N ASN A 108 35.55 26.82 -16.45
CA ASN A 108 36.11 28.07 -16.99
C ASN A 108 35.80 28.23 -18.48
N SER A 109 35.65 27.12 -19.18
CA SER A 109 35.19 27.04 -20.58
C SER A 109 33.83 26.32 -20.63
N TYR A 110 33.53 25.64 -21.73
CA TYR A 110 32.29 24.90 -21.95
C TYR A 110 32.54 23.44 -22.36
N ILE A 111 31.61 22.59 -21.97
CA ILE A 111 31.49 21.20 -22.44
C ILE A 111 30.47 21.20 -23.57
N PHE A 112 30.88 20.77 -24.75
CA PHE A 112 30.03 20.69 -25.93
C PHE A 112 29.57 19.25 -26.17
N ILE A 113 28.27 19.02 -26.18
CA ILE A 113 27.62 17.73 -26.39
C ILE A 113 27.00 17.70 -27.79
N HIS A 114 27.51 16.82 -28.67
CA HIS A 114 27.07 16.76 -30.08
C HIS A 114 26.07 15.62 -30.37
N ALA A 115 26.10 14.52 -29.62
CA ALA A 115 25.16 13.39 -29.75
C ALA A 115 25.26 12.45 -28.55
N GLY A 116 24.26 11.58 -28.35
CA GLY A 116 24.27 10.57 -27.30
C GLY A 116 23.80 11.10 -25.94
N THR A 117 23.95 10.27 -24.90
CA THR A 117 23.55 10.63 -23.54
C THR A 117 24.75 11.15 -22.76
N PHE A 118 24.62 12.32 -22.14
CA PHE A 118 25.62 12.92 -21.27
C PHE A 118 25.00 13.25 -19.91
N PHE A 119 25.60 12.76 -18.83
CA PHE A 119 25.12 13.04 -17.47
C PHE A 119 26.16 13.76 -16.59
N ILE A 120 25.67 14.58 -15.66
CA ILE A 120 26.45 15.16 -14.57
C ILE A 120 25.75 14.80 -13.26
N GLU A 121 26.48 14.17 -12.35
CA GLU A 121 25.91 13.64 -11.12
C GLU A 121 26.74 13.97 -9.87
N SER A 122 26.07 14.35 -8.77
CA SER A 122 26.68 14.40 -7.44
C SER A 122 27.87 15.38 -7.29
N LEU A 123 27.88 16.47 -8.07
CA LEU A 123 28.96 17.46 -8.07
C LEU A 123 28.56 18.83 -7.50
N ASN A 124 29.57 19.58 -7.05
CA ASN A 124 29.50 21.02 -6.86
C ASN A 124 29.97 21.70 -8.16
N LEU A 125 29.08 22.39 -8.85
CA LEU A 125 29.35 23.10 -10.10
C LEU A 125 29.77 24.54 -9.80
N LYS A 126 30.97 24.93 -10.23
CA LYS A 126 31.50 26.29 -10.12
C LYS A 126 31.57 26.91 -11.51
N LEU A 127 30.64 27.82 -11.81
CA LEU A 127 30.48 28.44 -13.13
C LEU A 127 31.24 29.77 -13.20
N THR A 128 32.55 29.68 -13.42
CA THR A 128 33.48 30.82 -13.36
C THR A 128 33.89 31.35 -14.75
N GLY A 129 33.45 30.68 -15.82
CA GLY A 129 33.76 31.05 -17.19
C GLY A 129 33.06 32.31 -17.70
N ILE A 130 33.50 32.75 -18.88
CA ILE A 130 32.90 33.84 -19.67
C ILE A 130 32.23 33.36 -20.97
N ALA A 131 32.25 32.04 -21.21
CA ALA A 131 31.54 31.46 -22.33
C ALA A 131 30.02 31.59 -22.13
N GLU A 132 29.26 31.36 -23.19
CA GLU A 132 27.81 31.52 -23.16
C GLU A 132 27.13 30.59 -22.14
N ALA A 133 27.53 29.32 -22.11
CA ALA A 133 27.05 28.32 -21.17
C ALA A 133 28.18 27.37 -20.75
N ALA A 134 28.08 26.74 -19.58
CA ALA A 134 29.04 25.73 -19.13
C ALA A 134 28.83 24.41 -19.87
N ILE A 135 27.60 24.14 -20.28
CA ILE A 135 27.23 23.00 -21.12
C ILE A 135 26.52 23.55 -22.35
N ILE A 136 26.98 23.16 -23.53
CA ILE A 136 26.31 23.47 -24.79
C ILE A 136 25.90 22.13 -25.41
N SER A 137 24.62 21.96 -25.74
CA SER A 137 24.12 20.74 -26.37
C SER A 137 23.54 21.05 -27.74
N GLN A 138 23.98 20.31 -28.75
CA GLN A 138 23.56 20.46 -30.14
C GLN A 138 23.30 19.07 -30.75
N GLY A 139 22.21 18.93 -31.51
CA GLY A 139 21.77 17.70 -32.17
C GLY A 139 20.53 17.05 -31.55
N ASP A 140 19.64 16.57 -32.41
CA ASP A 140 18.34 15.97 -32.03
C ASP A 140 18.48 14.65 -31.25
N GLN A 141 19.61 13.97 -31.39
CA GLN A 141 19.93 12.72 -30.68
C GLN A 141 20.71 12.96 -29.37
N THR A 142 20.75 14.19 -28.87
CA THR A 142 21.37 14.49 -27.57
C THR A 142 20.39 14.26 -26.42
N LYS A 143 20.90 13.72 -25.31
CA LYS A 143 20.19 13.68 -24.03
C LYS A 143 21.14 14.15 -22.94
N VAL A 144 20.84 15.29 -22.31
CA VAL A 144 21.62 15.82 -21.19
C VAL A 144 20.87 15.63 -19.89
N GLU A 145 21.54 15.05 -18.89
CA GLU A 145 20.97 14.79 -17.56
C GLU A 145 21.85 15.44 -16.49
N ILE A 146 21.28 16.33 -15.67
CA ILE A 146 22.00 16.94 -14.53
C ILE A 146 21.23 16.58 -13.28
N TYR A 147 21.82 15.78 -12.39
CA TYR A 147 21.11 15.38 -11.19
C TYR A 147 21.96 15.35 -9.93
N ASN A 148 21.31 15.68 -8.80
CA ASN A 148 21.95 15.75 -7.51
C ASN A 148 23.19 16.69 -7.51
N CYS A 149 23.05 17.90 -8.03
CA CYS A 149 24.15 18.87 -8.13
C CYS A 149 23.90 20.12 -7.28
N PHE A 150 24.99 20.75 -6.82
CA PHE A 150 24.96 22.07 -6.19
C PHE A 150 25.71 23.08 -7.04
N VAL A 151 25.10 24.20 -7.40
CA VAL A 151 25.84 25.31 -8.01
C VAL A 151 26.39 26.17 -6.87
N THR A 152 27.71 26.31 -6.83
CA THR A 152 28.43 27.01 -5.76
C THR A 152 29.32 28.10 -6.36
N GLY A 153 29.67 29.11 -5.55
CA GLY A 153 30.50 30.24 -5.99
C GLY A 153 29.88 31.60 -5.65
N GLY A 154 30.47 32.66 -6.22
CA GLY A 154 30.03 34.05 -6.07
C GLY A 154 29.06 34.47 -7.19
N SER A 155 29.48 35.42 -8.02
CA SER A 155 28.70 35.85 -9.18
C SER A 155 28.85 34.87 -10.36
N ILE A 156 27.73 34.44 -10.93
CA ILE A 156 27.64 33.56 -12.09
C ILE A 156 27.42 34.40 -13.35
N LYS A 157 28.39 34.36 -14.26
CA LYS A 157 28.38 35.12 -15.53
C LYS A 157 28.15 34.26 -16.77
N GLN A 158 27.91 32.97 -16.59
CA GLN A 158 27.74 31.97 -17.64
C GLN A 158 26.46 31.18 -17.37
N LYS A 159 25.70 30.81 -18.41
CA LYS A 159 24.54 29.91 -18.27
C LYS A 159 25.03 28.55 -17.76
N LEU A 160 24.24 27.82 -17.00
CA LEU A 160 24.55 26.41 -16.73
C LEU A 160 24.53 25.61 -18.03
N ILE A 161 23.46 25.78 -18.81
CA ILE A 161 23.27 25.06 -20.06
C ILE A 161 22.63 25.92 -21.13
N PHE A 162 23.09 25.74 -22.37
CA PHE A 162 22.44 26.22 -23.57
C PHE A 162 22.25 25.05 -24.56
N LYS A 163 20.99 24.71 -24.84
CA LYS A 163 20.62 23.65 -25.78
C LYS A 163 20.03 24.25 -27.07
N HIS A 164 20.61 23.91 -28.23
CA HIS A 164 20.28 24.51 -29.52
C HIS A 164 19.22 23.76 -30.35
N ASP A 165 19.11 22.44 -30.22
CA ASP A 165 18.28 21.59 -31.11
C ASP A 165 17.33 20.67 -30.32
N GLU A 166 16.59 19.78 -30.99
CA GLU A 166 15.51 18.93 -30.45
C GLU A 166 15.97 17.86 -29.44
N GLY A 167 17.22 17.89 -28.99
CA GLY A 167 17.72 17.01 -27.95
C GLY A 167 16.97 17.17 -26.62
N ASN A 168 17.03 16.14 -25.78
CA ASN A 168 16.35 16.10 -24.50
C ASN A 168 17.23 16.65 -23.37
N LEU A 169 16.61 17.35 -22.42
CA LEU A 169 17.26 17.85 -21.21
C LEU A 169 16.46 17.41 -19.99
N THR A 170 17.13 16.84 -19.00
CA THR A 170 16.56 16.54 -17.69
C THR A 170 17.44 17.13 -16.61
N ILE A 171 16.84 17.92 -15.72
CA ILE A 171 17.50 18.43 -14.52
C ILE A 171 16.67 18.02 -13.31
N ALA A 172 17.30 17.32 -12.36
CA ALA A 172 16.64 16.83 -11.16
C ALA A 172 17.47 17.10 -9.90
N ASN A 173 16.86 17.54 -8.79
CA ASN A 173 17.59 17.73 -7.53
C ASN A 173 18.84 18.63 -7.68
N LEU A 174 18.65 19.79 -8.32
CA LEU A 174 19.66 20.84 -8.49
C LEU A 174 19.40 21.95 -7.47
N THR A 175 20.41 22.29 -6.67
CA THR A 175 20.33 23.39 -5.71
C THR A 175 21.29 24.52 -6.07
N ILE A 176 20.78 25.75 -6.03
CA ILE A 176 21.49 27.01 -6.27
C ILE A 176 21.09 27.96 -5.15
N SER A 177 22.04 28.35 -4.31
CA SER A 177 21.76 29.17 -3.12
C SER A 177 22.92 30.10 -2.79
N GLY A 178 22.63 31.41 -2.76
CA GLY A 178 23.57 32.45 -2.35
C GLY A 178 24.41 33.07 -3.48
N GLN A 179 24.12 32.73 -4.74
CA GLN A 179 24.81 33.26 -5.92
C GLN A 179 24.05 34.43 -6.54
N ILE A 180 24.78 35.38 -7.13
CA ILE A 180 24.21 36.41 -8.00
C ILE A 180 24.37 35.90 -9.43
N ILE A 181 23.27 35.65 -10.13
CA ILE A 181 23.32 35.26 -11.54
C ILE A 181 23.20 36.56 -12.37
N GLU A 182 24.27 36.92 -13.08
CA GLU A 182 24.33 38.14 -13.91
C GLU A 182 23.75 37.94 -15.31
N GLN A 183 23.57 36.68 -15.74
CA GLN A 183 22.96 36.36 -17.03
C GLN A 183 21.45 36.59 -17.03
N GLN A 184 20.86 36.92 -18.17
CA GLN A 184 19.40 37.04 -18.29
C GLN A 184 18.70 35.71 -18.16
N SER A 185 19.31 34.63 -18.68
CA SER A 185 18.88 33.25 -18.49
C SER A 185 20.02 32.42 -17.90
N PHE A 186 19.67 31.49 -17.01
CA PHE A 186 20.58 30.55 -16.36
C PHE A 186 20.53 29.18 -17.05
N ILE A 187 19.35 28.77 -17.50
CA ILE A 187 19.12 27.61 -18.34
C ILE A 187 18.42 28.12 -19.60
N LEU A 188 18.91 27.69 -20.77
CA LEU A 188 18.34 28.06 -22.06
C LEU A 188 18.23 26.80 -22.93
N GLY A 189 17.08 26.57 -23.55
CA GLY A 189 16.90 25.40 -24.38
C GLY A 189 15.87 25.61 -25.47
N TRP A 190 16.21 25.18 -26.68
CA TRP A 190 15.38 25.21 -27.88
C TRP A 190 15.02 23.78 -28.28
N GLY A 191 13.76 23.50 -28.66
CA GLY A 191 13.29 22.16 -29.06
C GLY A 191 13.28 21.11 -27.93
N GLY A 192 12.85 19.88 -28.25
CA GLY A 192 13.07 18.65 -27.46
C GLY A 192 12.41 18.57 -26.07
N ILE A 193 12.44 17.40 -25.43
CA ILE A 193 11.79 17.24 -24.10
C ILE A 193 12.67 17.86 -23.00
N ASN A 194 12.12 18.78 -22.22
CA ASN A 194 12.80 19.40 -21.08
C ASN A 194 12.05 19.07 -19.78
N ILE A 195 12.72 18.41 -18.84
CA ILE A 195 12.13 17.99 -17.55
C ILE A 195 12.93 18.59 -16.40
N PHE A 196 12.24 19.29 -15.51
CA PHE A 196 12.81 20.00 -14.36
C PHE A 196 12.10 19.56 -13.09
N ASN A 197 12.78 18.81 -12.22
CA ASN A 197 12.21 18.30 -10.97
C ASN A 197 13.07 18.62 -9.75
N ASP A 198 12.45 18.87 -8.61
CA ASP A 198 13.12 19.05 -7.32
C ASP A 198 14.22 20.13 -7.36
N LEU A 199 13.97 21.27 -8.02
CA LEU A 199 14.95 22.34 -8.12
C LEU A 199 14.81 23.31 -6.94
N THR A 200 15.89 23.72 -6.32
CA THR A 200 15.89 24.85 -5.37
C THR A 200 16.80 25.94 -5.90
N ILE A 201 16.24 27.03 -6.42
CA ILE A 201 17.03 28.08 -7.05
C ILE A 201 16.76 29.41 -6.36
N THR A 202 17.83 30.08 -5.95
CA THR A 202 17.80 31.40 -5.31
C THR A 202 18.75 32.35 -6.02
N GLY A 203 18.24 33.41 -6.66
CA GLY A 203 19.07 34.39 -7.38
C GLY A 203 18.39 35.03 -8.60
N GLY A 204 18.99 36.07 -9.19
CA GLY A 204 18.34 37.01 -10.12
C GLY A 204 18.37 36.70 -11.63
N SER A 205 18.12 35.48 -12.08
CA SER A 205 18.15 35.14 -13.53
C SER A 205 17.07 34.16 -13.98
N GLN A 206 16.51 34.31 -15.19
CA GLN A 206 15.44 33.44 -15.70
C GLN A 206 15.93 32.02 -15.92
N ILE A 207 15.06 31.03 -15.75
CA ILE A 207 15.42 29.62 -15.96
C ILE A 207 15.03 29.11 -17.34
N ILE A 208 14.17 29.80 -18.08
CA ILE A 208 13.74 29.33 -19.40
C ILE A 208 13.67 30.51 -20.34
N GLY A 209 14.15 30.29 -21.56
CA GLY A 209 13.97 31.13 -22.74
C GLY A 209 13.85 30.22 -23.97
N ASP A 210 12.61 29.92 -24.34
CA ASP A 210 12.12 29.83 -25.72
C ASP A 210 12.29 28.61 -26.65
N MET A 211 11.12 28.30 -27.26
CA MET A 211 10.80 27.71 -28.57
C MET A 211 10.81 26.18 -28.79
N TRP A 212 9.64 25.64 -29.20
CA TRP A 212 9.37 24.35 -29.90
C TRP A 212 9.00 23.07 -29.13
N PHE A 213 8.61 23.07 -27.86
CA PHE A 213 8.62 21.77 -27.16
C PHE A 213 7.81 21.62 -25.87
N PHE A 214 7.82 20.39 -25.34
CA PHE A 214 7.29 19.96 -24.04
C PHE A 214 8.27 20.30 -22.89
N SER A 215 7.92 21.28 -22.08
CA SER A 215 8.55 21.56 -20.79
C SER A 215 7.68 21.03 -19.65
N LEU A 216 8.23 20.18 -18.79
CA LEU A 216 7.62 19.79 -17.53
C LEU A 216 8.43 20.33 -16.36
N ILE A 217 7.80 21.13 -15.51
CA ILE A 217 8.36 21.60 -14.24
C ILE A 217 7.52 21.00 -13.12
N GLY A 218 8.14 20.23 -12.24
CA GLY A 218 7.43 19.65 -11.10
C GLY A 218 8.30 19.14 -9.96
N GLY A 219 7.81 18.13 -9.26
CA GLY A 219 8.39 17.69 -7.98
C GLY A 219 8.30 18.77 -6.91
N ASN A 220 9.29 18.81 -6.01
CA ASN A 220 9.44 19.85 -4.99
C ASN A 220 10.35 20.97 -5.49
N THR A 221 9.82 21.83 -6.37
CA THR A 221 10.59 22.90 -7.02
C THR A 221 10.31 24.26 -6.40
N PHE A 222 11.36 25.00 -6.00
CA PHE A 222 11.31 26.29 -5.33
C PHE A 222 12.13 27.35 -6.08
N PHE A 223 11.45 28.38 -6.57
CA PHE A 223 12.03 29.59 -7.15
C PHE A 223 11.95 30.72 -6.13
N ASN A 224 13.09 31.15 -5.57
CA ASN A 224 13.14 32.17 -4.53
C ASN A 224 13.96 33.40 -4.94
N ASN A 225 13.43 34.60 -4.70
CA ASN A 225 14.16 35.86 -4.81
C ASN A 225 14.78 36.12 -6.20
N PHE A 226 14.02 35.83 -7.25
CA PHE A 226 14.40 36.18 -8.62
C PHE A 226 14.10 37.64 -8.86
N THR A 227 15.01 38.41 -9.44
CA THR A 227 14.75 39.82 -9.79
C THR A 227 15.41 40.15 -11.10
N ILE A 228 14.61 40.64 -12.06
CA ILE A 228 15.07 40.89 -13.42
C ILE A 228 14.81 42.32 -13.81
N SER A 229 15.83 42.98 -14.35
CA SER A 229 15.78 44.36 -14.80
C SER A 229 15.81 44.42 -16.33
N GLY A 230 14.78 45.00 -16.94
CA GLY A 230 14.64 45.16 -18.40
C GLY A 230 14.05 43.96 -19.15
N GLY A 231 13.78 42.85 -18.44
CA GLY A 231 13.18 41.63 -18.98
C GLY A 231 11.78 41.33 -18.44
N GLU A 232 11.10 40.38 -19.07
CA GLU A 232 9.76 39.89 -18.70
C GLU A 232 9.89 38.49 -18.07
N GLY A 233 9.06 38.12 -17.09
CA GLY A 233 9.17 36.81 -16.44
C GLY A 233 10.29 36.78 -15.42
N GLY A 234 10.03 36.98 -14.13
CA GLY A 234 11.11 37.03 -13.13
C GLY A 234 11.81 35.68 -12.93
N ALA A 235 11.08 34.57 -12.95
CA ALA A 235 11.65 33.22 -12.84
C ALA A 235 11.61 32.46 -14.18
N ILE A 236 10.49 32.54 -14.90
CA ILE A 236 10.26 31.80 -16.14
C ILE A 236 9.82 32.75 -17.24
N TYR A 237 10.47 32.67 -18.39
CA TYR A 237 9.99 33.19 -19.66
C TYR A 237 9.77 32.00 -20.61
N ALA A 238 8.61 31.92 -21.25
CA ALA A 238 8.34 30.82 -22.18
C ALA A 238 7.62 31.32 -23.43
N TRP A 239 8.25 31.13 -24.58
CA TRP A 239 7.66 31.32 -25.88
C TRP A 239 7.18 30.00 -26.50
N LEU A 240 5.86 29.87 -26.67
CA LEU A 240 5.20 28.73 -27.29
C LEU A 240 4.80 29.05 -28.72
N VAL A 241 5.22 28.19 -29.64
CA VAL A 241 4.88 28.20 -31.07
C VAL A 241 4.33 26.84 -31.46
N GLN A 242 3.47 26.77 -32.48
CA GLN A 242 2.93 25.50 -33.00
C GLN A 242 2.38 24.57 -31.89
N SER A 243 2.85 23.33 -31.80
CA SER A 243 2.44 22.32 -30.81
C SER A 243 3.24 22.36 -29.50
N GLY A 244 4.07 23.39 -29.27
CA GLY A 244 4.86 23.51 -28.04
C GLY A 244 3.99 23.50 -26.78
N GLN A 245 4.47 22.82 -25.73
CA GLN A 245 3.75 22.59 -24.49
C GLN A 245 4.52 23.03 -23.24
N LEU A 246 3.86 23.72 -22.31
CA LEU A 246 4.41 24.00 -20.97
C LEU A 246 3.49 23.45 -19.88
N LYS A 247 3.98 22.52 -19.06
CA LYS A 247 3.27 22.02 -17.88
C LYS A 247 4.06 22.34 -16.62
N ILE A 248 3.46 23.07 -15.69
CA ILE A 248 3.98 23.31 -14.34
C ILE A 248 3.03 22.65 -13.36
N ASP A 249 3.47 21.63 -12.64
CA ASP A 249 2.61 20.75 -11.85
C ASP A 249 3.34 20.17 -10.63
N GLY A 250 2.63 19.77 -9.59
CA GLY A 250 3.22 19.36 -8.31
C GLY A 250 3.54 20.53 -7.37
N ASN A 251 4.36 20.29 -6.34
CA ASN A 251 4.69 21.25 -5.29
C ASN A 251 5.72 22.29 -5.77
N VAL A 252 5.28 23.17 -6.67
CA VAL A 252 6.10 24.25 -7.24
C VAL A 252 5.78 25.58 -6.55
N LYS A 253 6.80 26.30 -6.09
CA LYS A 253 6.64 27.59 -5.41
C LYS A 253 7.47 28.69 -6.05
N PHE A 254 6.82 29.80 -6.38
CA PHE A 254 7.44 31.05 -6.81
C PHE A 254 7.33 32.07 -5.68
N LYS A 255 8.45 32.43 -5.07
CA LYS A 255 8.51 33.36 -3.95
C LYS A 255 9.43 34.53 -4.25
N GLU A 256 8.97 35.75 -3.99
CA GLU A 256 9.74 36.98 -4.15
C GLU A 256 10.36 37.13 -5.55
N CYS A 257 9.69 36.60 -6.58
CA CYS A 257 10.10 36.72 -7.98
C CYS A 257 9.60 38.04 -8.57
N ASN A 258 10.51 38.82 -9.17
CA ASN A 258 10.28 40.21 -9.53
C ASN A 258 10.70 40.51 -10.98
N SER A 259 9.85 41.25 -11.71
CA SER A 259 10.17 41.83 -13.02
C SER A 259 10.12 43.37 -12.94
N ILE A 260 11.23 44.02 -13.30
CA ILE A 260 11.48 45.47 -13.25
C ILE A 260 11.67 45.98 -14.68
N GLN A 261 11.00 47.06 -15.02
CA GLN A 261 11.11 47.72 -16.33
C GLN A 261 12.40 48.54 -16.42
N SER A 262 13.11 48.43 -17.55
CA SER A 262 14.27 49.27 -17.88
C SER A 262 14.14 49.83 -19.28
N SER A 263 14.29 51.14 -19.45
CA SER A 263 14.33 51.81 -20.77
C SER A 263 13.20 51.41 -21.74
N ASN A 264 11.98 51.23 -21.22
CA ASN A 264 10.76 50.77 -21.92
C ASN A 264 10.64 49.27 -22.24
N SER A 265 11.57 48.43 -21.80
CA SER A 265 11.49 46.96 -21.94
C SER A 265 11.26 46.28 -20.58
N GLY A 266 10.54 45.16 -20.59
CA GLY A 266 10.30 44.34 -19.41
C GLY A 266 9.28 44.90 -18.41
N GLY A 267 9.24 44.31 -17.22
CA GLY A 267 8.33 44.71 -16.13
C GLY A 267 7.01 43.95 -16.08
N ARG A 268 6.80 42.95 -16.94
CA ARG A 268 5.61 42.09 -16.97
C ARG A 268 5.95 40.67 -16.53
N GLY A 269 5.04 39.98 -15.86
CA GLY A 269 5.25 38.58 -15.44
C GLY A 269 6.27 38.50 -14.31
N GLY A 270 5.91 38.84 -13.07
CA GLY A 270 6.87 38.85 -11.97
C GLY A 270 7.44 37.46 -11.65
N SER A 271 6.66 36.39 -11.84
CA SER A 271 7.18 35.01 -11.80
C SER A 271 7.27 34.42 -13.19
N ILE A 272 6.16 34.42 -13.94
CA ILE A 272 6.04 33.74 -15.22
C ILE A 272 5.60 34.74 -16.28
N TYR A 273 6.26 34.71 -17.43
CA TYR A 273 5.81 35.34 -18.66
C TYR A 273 5.63 34.29 -19.76
N LEU A 274 4.43 34.23 -20.35
CA LEU A 274 4.11 33.32 -21.45
C LEU A 274 3.86 34.12 -22.72
N SER A 275 4.68 33.89 -23.74
CA SER A 275 4.47 34.41 -25.09
C SER A 275 3.90 33.28 -25.96
N LEU A 276 2.71 33.45 -26.50
CA LEU A 276 2.03 32.46 -27.36
C LEU A 276 1.96 33.03 -28.78
N ALA A 277 2.72 32.45 -29.71
CA ALA A 277 2.69 32.90 -31.10
C ALA A 277 1.33 32.62 -31.76
N GLN A 278 1.06 33.30 -32.89
CA GLN A 278 -0.21 33.17 -33.61
C GLN A 278 -0.51 31.73 -34.06
N ASN A 279 0.52 30.97 -34.41
CA ASN A 279 0.40 29.56 -34.80
C ASN A 279 0.42 28.58 -33.61
N SER A 280 0.41 29.07 -32.38
CA SER A 280 0.42 28.23 -31.18
C SER A 280 -0.93 27.54 -30.96
N THR A 281 -0.87 26.29 -30.50
CA THR A 281 -2.02 25.53 -29.98
C THR A 281 -2.39 25.93 -28.54
N ASN A 282 -1.67 26.91 -27.97
CA ASN A 282 -1.82 27.43 -26.61
C ASN A 282 -1.65 26.37 -25.52
N ASN A 283 -0.92 25.27 -25.78
CA ASN A 283 -0.86 24.11 -24.90
C ASN A 283 -0.03 24.37 -23.63
N PHE A 284 -0.61 25.01 -22.62
CA PHE A 284 0.03 25.12 -21.31
C PHE A 284 -0.92 24.77 -20.16
N THR A 285 -0.34 24.36 -19.04
CA THR A 285 -1.05 24.05 -17.80
C THR A 285 -0.24 24.49 -16.59
N ILE A 286 -0.86 25.25 -15.69
CA ILE A 286 -0.36 25.61 -14.36
C ILE A 286 -1.25 24.90 -13.34
N GLY A 287 -0.70 23.89 -12.66
CA GLY A 287 -1.41 23.00 -11.75
C GLY A 287 -1.91 23.67 -10.47
N ASN A 288 -2.86 23.01 -9.79
CA ASN A 288 -3.53 23.53 -8.60
C ASN A 288 -2.62 23.61 -7.35
N GLN A 289 -1.53 22.85 -7.32
CA GLN A 289 -0.54 22.84 -6.23
C GLN A 289 0.51 23.95 -6.35
N VAL A 290 0.53 24.70 -7.46
CA VAL A 290 1.51 25.78 -7.68
C VAL A 290 1.20 26.98 -6.77
N GLN A 291 2.22 27.48 -6.08
CA GLN A 291 2.09 28.59 -5.12
C GLN A 291 2.86 29.83 -5.59
N PHE A 292 2.23 31.00 -5.47
CA PHE A 292 2.83 32.31 -5.73
C PHE A 292 2.82 33.14 -4.45
N ILE A 293 3.99 33.62 -4.00
CA ILE A 293 4.18 34.27 -2.70
C ILE A 293 5.02 35.53 -2.88
N ASP A 294 4.47 36.71 -2.54
CA ASP A 294 5.21 37.98 -2.47
C ASP A 294 6.00 38.38 -3.74
N ASN A 295 5.55 37.93 -4.91
CA ASN A 295 6.15 38.29 -6.20
C ASN A 295 5.88 39.77 -6.56
N LYS A 296 6.57 40.35 -7.55
CA LYS A 296 6.35 41.74 -8.02
C LYS A 296 6.47 41.87 -9.54
N ALA A 297 5.58 42.62 -10.16
CA ALA A 297 5.77 43.13 -11.53
C ALA A 297 5.63 44.64 -11.50
N GLN A 298 6.57 45.35 -12.13
CA GLN A 298 6.51 46.83 -12.20
C GLN A 298 5.33 47.31 -13.04
N LEU A 299 4.97 46.57 -14.08
CA LEU A 299 3.82 46.83 -14.94
C LEU A 299 2.66 45.91 -14.52
N PHE A 300 2.52 44.76 -15.16
CA PHE A 300 1.34 43.90 -15.05
C PHE A 300 1.71 42.43 -14.85
N GLY A 301 0.84 41.69 -14.16
CA GLY A 301 0.99 40.24 -13.99
C GLY A 301 2.14 39.88 -13.06
N ARG A 302 2.04 40.26 -11.80
CA ARG A 302 2.95 39.95 -10.70
C ARG A 302 3.31 38.46 -10.61
N ASP A 303 2.32 37.59 -10.80
CA ASP A 303 2.54 36.15 -10.79
C ASP A 303 2.70 35.66 -12.22
N ILE A 304 1.71 35.93 -13.07
CA ILE A 304 1.66 35.44 -14.45
C ILE A 304 1.27 36.58 -15.39
N PHE A 305 1.99 36.72 -16.50
CA PHE A 305 1.58 37.52 -17.63
C PHE A 305 1.53 36.68 -18.91
N ILE A 306 0.49 36.86 -19.73
CA ILE A 306 0.29 36.11 -20.98
C ILE A 306 0.17 37.07 -22.16
N TYR A 307 1.03 36.90 -23.16
CA TYR A 307 0.95 37.58 -24.45
C TYR A 307 0.48 36.57 -25.50
N CYS A 308 -0.68 36.78 -26.13
CA CYS A 308 -1.26 35.78 -27.04
C CYS A 308 -2.07 36.40 -28.18
N TRP A 309 -2.45 35.60 -29.18
CA TRP A 309 -3.27 36.07 -30.30
C TRP A 309 -4.67 36.51 -29.85
N ASN A 310 -5.36 35.65 -29.11
CA ASN A 310 -6.75 35.84 -28.68
C ASN A 310 -6.98 35.13 -27.33
N ILE A 311 -7.15 35.92 -26.27
CA ILE A 311 -7.36 35.48 -24.88
C ILE A 311 -8.64 34.66 -24.73
N ILE A 312 -9.71 35.02 -25.45
CA ILE A 312 -10.99 34.32 -25.35
C ILE A 312 -10.86 32.90 -25.90
N SER A 313 -10.27 32.75 -27.09
CA SER A 313 -10.06 31.44 -27.73
C SER A 313 -9.07 30.56 -26.97
N MET A 314 -8.17 31.17 -26.17
CA MET A 314 -7.21 30.43 -25.38
C MET A 314 -7.90 29.55 -24.34
N ASN A 315 -9.09 29.89 -23.84
CA ASN A 315 -9.76 29.16 -22.77
C ASN A 315 -8.88 29.03 -21.50
N ILE A 316 -8.57 30.17 -20.89
CA ILE A 316 -7.62 30.26 -19.76
C ILE A 316 -8.02 29.42 -18.54
N GLN A 317 -9.32 29.19 -18.34
CA GLN A 317 -9.88 28.44 -17.21
C GLN A 317 -9.43 26.97 -17.19
N GLN A 318 -9.18 26.39 -18.36
CA GLN A 318 -8.70 25.01 -18.49
C GLN A 318 -7.17 24.91 -18.36
N ARG A 319 -6.46 26.05 -18.29
CA ARG A 319 -5.00 26.11 -18.35
C ARG A 319 -4.36 26.60 -17.06
N ILE A 320 -5.05 27.44 -16.29
CA ILE A 320 -4.58 27.91 -14.98
C ILE A 320 -5.53 27.35 -13.92
N LEU A 321 -5.04 26.37 -13.15
CA LEU A 321 -5.84 25.59 -12.19
C LEU A 321 -5.60 26.00 -10.72
N ILE A 322 -4.84 27.08 -10.48
CA ILE A 322 -4.59 27.58 -9.13
C ILE A 322 -5.86 28.16 -8.48
N ASN A 323 -6.01 27.95 -7.17
CA ASN A 323 -7.13 28.51 -6.42
C ASN A 323 -6.89 29.99 -6.08
N ILE A 324 -7.25 30.87 -7.02
CA ILE A 324 -7.14 32.32 -6.84
C ILE A 324 -8.12 32.90 -5.81
N ASN A 325 -9.14 32.14 -5.40
CA ASN A 325 -10.16 32.57 -4.45
C ASN A 325 -9.81 32.24 -3.00
N SER A 326 -8.69 31.54 -2.76
CA SER A 326 -8.18 31.33 -1.41
C SER A 326 -8.00 32.67 -0.69
N PRO A 327 -8.40 32.80 0.59
CA PRO A 327 -8.17 34.00 1.39
C PRO A 327 -6.69 34.41 1.47
N SER A 328 -5.77 33.46 1.27
CA SER A 328 -4.33 33.68 1.25
C SER A 328 -3.79 34.17 -0.09
N TYR A 329 -4.57 34.11 -1.18
CA TYR A 329 -4.10 34.49 -2.51
C TYR A 329 -4.37 35.97 -2.78
N ASN A 330 -3.31 36.75 -2.99
CA ASN A 330 -3.42 38.17 -3.31
C ASN A 330 -3.70 38.38 -4.80
N LYS A 331 -4.94 38.73 -5.18
CA LYS A 331 -5.32 38.99 -6.57
C LYS A 331 -4.77 40.29 -7.17
N THR A 332 -4.25 41.20 -6.35
CA THR A 332 -3.82 42.53 -6.80
C THR A 332 -2.67 42.41 -7.78
N ASN A 333 -2.89 42.88 -9.02
CA ASN A 333 -1.94 42.77 -10.12
C ASN A 333 -1.46 41.33 -10.39
N ALA A 334 -2.25 40.29 -10.09
CA ALA A 334 -1.72 38.92 -10.05
C ALA A 334 -1.53 38.28 -11.43
N ILE A 335 -2.60 38.22 -12.23
CA ILE A 335 -2.64 37.48 -13.50
C ILE A 335 -3.21 38.38 -14.59
N TYR A 336 -2.40 38.69 -15.59
CA TYR A 336 -2.75 39.64 -16.65
C TYR A 336 -2.43 39.08 -18.03
N GLY A 337 -3.07 39.61 -19.07
CA GLY A 337 -2.74 39.26 -20.44
C GLY A 337 -2.95 40.36 -21.46
N THR A 338 -2.28 40.24 -22.60
CA THR A 338 -2.40 41.15 -23.74
C THR A 338 -2.58 40.37 -25.03
N GLU A 339 -3.50 40.86 -25.87
CA GLU A 339 -3.72 40.38 -27.22
C GLU A 339 -2.94 41.16 -28.26
N PHE A 340 -2.47 40.47 -29.31
CA PHE A 340 -1.83 41.10 -30.46
C PHE A 340 -2.53 40.86 -31.80
N GLY A 341 -3.65 40.12 -31.83
CA GLY A 341 -4.50 40.04 -33.02
C GLY A 341 -5.10 41.41 -33.37
N ALA A 342 -5.31 41.71 -34.65
CA ALA A 342 -5.89 42.99 -35.06
C ALA A 342 -7.41 43.04 -34.85
N ASP A 343 -7.97 44.26 -34.73
CA ASP A 343 -9.41 44.48 -34.57
C ASP A 343 -10.26 43.73 -35.63
N SER A 344 -9.78 43.70 -36.88
CA SER A 344 -10.44 43.01 -38.00
C SER A 344 -10.46 41.49 -37.86
N GLU A 345 -9.48 40.92 -37.17
CA GLU A 345 -9.30 39.47 -37.02
C GLU A 345 -10.01 38.95 -35.77
N LEU A 346 -10.05 39.76 -34.71
CA LEU A 346 -10.73 39.42 -33.46
C LEU A 346 -12.24 39.73 -33.51
N GLY A 347 -12.68 40.57 -34.44
CA GLY A 347 -14.07 41.09 -34.50
C GLY A 347 -14.40 42.06 -33.36
N ARG A 348 -13.38 42.50 -32.61
CA ARG A 348 -13.45 43.44 -31.48
C ARG A 348 -12.09 44.06 -31.24
N LYS A 349 -12.04 45.11 -30.41
CA LYS A 349 -10.76 45.68 -29.96
C LYS A 349 -9.96 44.63 -29.15
N PRO A 350 -8.63 44.58 -29.33
CA PRO A 350 -7.74 43.74 -28.54
C PRO A 350 -7.82 44.09 -27.05
N LEU A 351 -7.78 43.07 -26.22
CA LEU A 351 -7.65 43.20 -24.78
C LEU A 351 -6.18 43.47 -24.44
N ILE A 352 -5.89 44.66 -23.90
CA ILE A 352 -4.54 45.08 -23.53
C ILE A 352 -4.44 45.16 -22.02
N ASP A 353 -3.40 44.54 -21.44
CA ASP A 353 -3.17 44.46 -19.99
C ASP A 353 -4.45 44.12 -19.21
N TYR A 354 -5.17 43.13 -19.72
CA TYR A 354 -6.46 42.71 -19.20
C TYR A 354 -6.28 41.80 -17.99
N ASP A 355 -7.05 42.07 -16.93
CA ASP A 355 -7.04 41.26 -15.71
C ASP A 355 -7.74 39.92 -15.94
N LEU A 356 -6.95 38.87 -16.08
CA LEU A 356 -7.42 37.52 -16.36
C LEU A 356 -8.06 36.86 -15.13
N SER A 357 -7.85 37.40 -13.92
CA SER A 357 -8.48 36.87 -12.71
C SER A 357 -10.01 36.99 -12.73
N SER A 358 -10.54 37.87 -13.58
CA SER A 358 -11.98 38.01 -13.83
C SER A 358 -12.57 36.89 -14.70
N ILE A 359 -11.75 36.25 -15.54
CA ILE A 359 -12.14 35.14 -16.42
C ILE A 359 -11.81 33.80 -15.78
N ILE A 360 -10.77 33.73 -14.94
CA ILE A 360 -10.46 32.55 -14.12
C ILE A 360 -11.56 32.42 -13.07
N ILE A 361 -12.68 31.82 -13.47
CA ILE A 361 -13.74 31.40 -12.55
C ILE A 361 -13.14 30.31 -11.68
N SER A 362 -13.35 30.40 -10.37
CA SER A 362 -12.92 29.42 -9.38
C SER A 362 -13.06 28.00 -9.88
N ASP A 363 -12.12 27.18 -9.44
CA ASP A 363 -12.34 25.77 -9.22
C ASP A 363 -13.77 25.55 -8.69
N PRO A 364 -14.66 24.93 -9.49
CA PRO A 364 -16.02 24.57 -9.06
C PRO A 364 -16.00 23.68 -7.80
N CYS A 365 -14.84 23.14 -7.42
CA CYS A 365 -14.63 22.38 -6.19
C CYS A 365 -14.48 23.22 -4.91
N SER A 366 -14.31 24.54 -5.00
CA SER A 366 -13.99 25.40 -3.83
C SER A 366 -15.14 25.57 -2.84
N SER A 367 -16.36 25.17 -3.20
CA SER A 367 -17.55 25.19 -2.34
C SER A 367 -18.44 23.99 -2.63
N ILE A 368 -17.88 22.78 -2.61
CA ILE A 368 -18.67 21.55 -2.81
C ILE A 368 -19.50 21.22 -1.58
N THR A 369 -20.74 20.84 -1.81
CA THR A 369 -21.62 20.22 -0.83
C THR A 369 -21.84 18.76 -1.21
N LYS A 370 -22.53 18.00 -0.35
CA LYS A 370 -22.93 16.62 -0.64
C LYS A 370 -23.70 16.48 -1.96
N ASP A 371 -24.34 17.56 -2.40
CA ASP A 371 -25.21 17.58 -3.59
C ASP A 371 -24.50 18.14 -4.84
N THR A 372 -23.21 18.53 -4.76
CA THR A 372 -22.49 19.07 -5.91
C THR A 372 -22.22 17.97 -6.95
N PRO A 373 -22.73 18.09 -8.20
CA PRO A 373 -22.54 17.09 -9.25
C PRO A 373 -21.07 16.81 -9.56
N ILE A 374 -20.73 15.57 -9.88
CA ILE A 374 -19.37 15.18 -10.31
C ILE A 374 -18.95 15.92 -11.59
N SER A 375 -19.91 16.24 -12.46
CA SER A 375 -19.67 17.03 -13.67
C SER A 375 -19.24 18.47 -13.38
N GLN A 376 -19.58 19.00 -12.21
CA GLN A 376 -19.11 20.31 -11.75
C GLN A 376 -17.76 20.20 -11.07
N CYS A 377 -17.54 19.18 -10.22
CA CYS A 377 -16.26 18.97 -9.56
C CYS A 377 -15.97 17.48 -9.46
N GLN A 378 -14.82 17.03 -9.98
CA GLN A 378 -14.39 15.63 -9.81
C GLN A 378 -14.21 15.30 -8.33
N CYS A 379 -14.23 14.01 -7.99
CA CYS A 379 -14.06 13.58 -6.60
C CYS A 379 -12.70 14.03 -6.07
N LEU A 380 -12.72 14.78 -4.97
CA LEU A 380 -11.51 15.20 -4.27
C LEU A 380 -10.98 14.05 -3.40
N SER A 381 -9.68 14.09 -3.12
CA SER A 381 -9.05 13.31 -2.04
C SER A 381 -9.65 13.69 -0.67
N GLU A 382 -9.24 13.00 0.40
CA GLU A 382 -9.59 13.25 1.82
C GLU A 382 -10.42 14.53 2.12
N GLU A 383 -11.56 14.36 2.81
CA GLU A 383 -12.55 15.42 3.14
C GLU A 383 -13.48 15.86 1.99
N ASP A 384 -13.61 15.11 0.89
CA ASP A 384 -14.73 15.31 -0.05
C ASP A 384 -16.08 15.01 0.67
N PRO A 385 -16.99 15.99 0.81
CA PRO A 385 -18.28 15.78 1.48
C PRO A 385 -19.21 14.80 0.74
N ARG A 386 -18.84 14.36 -0.47
CA ARG A 386 -19.52 13.35 -1.30
C ARG A 386 -18.84 11.97 -1.20
N ALA A 387 -17.77 11.81 -0.42
CA ALA A 387 -17.08 10.54 -0.21
C ALA A 387 -18.02 9.50 0.42
N GLY A 388 -18.05 8.30 -0.16
CA GLY A 388 -18.95 7.23 0.25
C GLY A 388 -20.40 7.38 -0.24
N THR A 389 -20.70 8.42 -1.03
CA THR A 389 -21.94 8.53 -1.77
C THR A 389 -21.68 8.50 -3.28
N THR A 390 -21.36 9.64 -3.85
CA THR A 390 -21.15 9.81 -5.30
C THR A 390 -19.68 9.56 -5.63
N CYS A 391 -18.79 9.78 -4.66
CA CYS A 391 -17.36 9.51 -4.76
C CYS A 391 -16.96 8.22 -4.04
N PRO A 392 -15.91 7.51 -4.52
CA PRO A 392 -15.40 6.32 -3.84
C PRO A 392 -15.03 6.61 -2.38
N SER A 393 -15.25 5.64 -1.50
CA SER A 393 -14.71 5.71 -0.14
C SER A 393 -13.21 5.44 -0.19
N TYR A 394 -12.39 6.46 0.10
CA TYR A 394 -10.94 6.29 0.14
C TYR A 394 -10.47 5.67 1.45
N CYS A 395 -9.42 4.85 1.37
CA CYS A 395 -8.78 4.29 2.57
C CYS A 395 -8.05 5.40 3.32
N LYS A 396 -8.43 5.68 4.57
CA LYS A 396 -7.86 6.79 5.36
C LYS A 396 -6.56 6.45 6.07
N SER A 397 -6.42 5.20 6.48
CA SER A 397 -5.22 4.70 7.16
C SER A 397 -5.20 3.18 7.15
N LYS A 398 -4.07 2.58 7.52
CA LYS A 398 -3.94 1.15 7.74
C LYS A 398 -4.94 0.59 8.78
N ALA A 399 -5.29 1.36 9.80
CA ALA A 399 -6.20 0.93 10.85
C ALA A 399 -7.67 0.91 10.41
N GLU A 400 -8.02 1.71 9.40
CA GLU A 400 -9.36 1.83 8.82
C GLU A 400 -9.45 1.19 7.42
N LEU A 401 -8.47 0.35 7.08
CA LEU A 401 -8.40 -0.32 5.79
C LEU A 401 -9.56 -1.32 5.65
N THR A 402 -10.28 -1.25 4.53
CA THR A 402 -11.33 -2.20 4.15
C THR A 402 -11.01 -2.81 2.78
N SER A 403 -11.64 -3.94 2.43
CA SER A 403 -11.48 -4.52 1.09
C SER A 403 -12.03 -3.60 -0.01
N ASP A 404 -12.99 -2.75 0.33
CA ASP A 404 -13.82 -2.01 -0.62
C ASP A 404 -13.40 -0.55 -0.74
N CYS A 405 -12.58 -0.05 0.19
CA CYS A 405 -12.01 1.29 0.05
C CYS A 405 -10.98 1.34 -1.09
N VAL A 406 -10.88 2.49 -1.74
CA VAL A 406 -9.93 2.73 -2.84
C VAL A 406 -8.71 3.47 -2.31
N CYS A 407 -7.51 3.07 -2.73
CA CYS A 407 -6.29 3.78 -2.36
C CYS A 407 -6.20 5.10 -3.14
N ASP A 408 -6.14 6.21 -2.40
CA ASP A 408 -6.10 7.55 -2.96
C ASP A 408 -4.72 7.86 -3.57
N PRO A 409 -4.61 8.11 -4.90
CA PRO A 409 -3.34 8.42 -5.55
C PRO A 409 -2.71 9.73 -5.06
N ASN A 410 -3.51 10.63 -4.45
CA ASN A 410 -3.08 11.95 -4.00
C ASN A 410 -2.95 12.06 -2.47
N SER A 411 -3.23 10.99 -1.70
CA SER A 411 -3.11 11.06 -0.24
C SER A 411 -1.65 11.23 0.17
N THR A 412 -1.42 12.24 1.02
CA THR A 412 -0.11 12.48 1.66
C THR A 412 0.00 11.80 3.01
N SER A 413 -1.14 11.44 3.62
CA SER A 413 -1.21 10.84 4.95
C SER A 413 -1.14 9.30 4.90
N TYR A 414 -1.72 8.71 3.85
CA TYR A 414 -1.66 7.28 3.56
C TYR A 414 -1.39 7.06 2.07
N PRO A 415 -0.11 7.19 1.64
CA PRO A 415 0.26 7.15 0.24
C PRO A 415 -0.27 5.90 -0.47
N SER A 416 -0.73 6.07 -1.71
CA SER A 416 -1.32 4.98 -2.52
C SER A 416 -0.45 3.72 -2.57
N SER A 417 0.88 3.86 -2.66
CA SER A 417 1.81 2.72 -2.64
C SER A 417 1.78 1.92 -1.33
N ASP A 418 1.65 2.62 -0.19
CA ASP A 418 1.58 1.99 1.13
C ASP A 418 0.20 1.36 1.35
N CYS A 419 -0.86 2.06 0.90
CA CYS A 419 -2.23 1.57 0.94
C CYS A 419 -2.41 0.28 0.13
N GLU A 420 -1.96 0.25 -1.12
CA GLU A 420 -2.07 -0.93 -1.98
C GLU A 420 -1.27 -2.11 -1.41
N LYS A 421 -0.07 -1.83 -0.91
CA LYS A 421 0.75 -2.84 -0.24
C LYS A 421 0.04 -3.41 0.98
N ASP A 422 -0.48 -2.56 1.86
CA ASP A 422 -1.22 -3.00 3.04
C ASP A 422 -2.49 -3.78 2.65
N LYS A 423 -3.19 -3.38 1.59
CA LYS A 423 -4.39 -4.04 1.07
C LYS A 423 -4.07 -5.44 0.58
N LEU A 424 -3.02 -5.62 -0.21
CA LEU A 424 -2.54 -6.93 -0.66
C LEU A 424 -2.05 -7.79 0.52
N CYS A 425 -1.27 -7.22 1.45
CA CYS A 425 -0.78 -7.95 2.62
C CYS A 425 -1.87 -8.30 3.64
N THR A 426 -3.06 -7.68 3.55
CA THR A 426 -4.20 -7.95 4.45
C THR A 426 -5.23 -8.87 3.80
N TYR A 427 -5.63 -8.61 2.56
CA TYR A 427 -6.74 -9.31 1.89
C TYR A 427 -6.30 -10.36 0.87
N ASP A 428 -5.04 -10.33 0.41
CA ASP A 428 -4.53 -11.24 -0.63
C ASP A 428 -3.15 -11.84 -0.30
N ILE A 429 -2.88 -12.05 0.99
CA ILE A 429 -1.53 -12.44 1.46
C ILE A 429 -1.03 -13.78 0.88
N ILE A 430 -1.93 -14.69 0.50
CA ILE A 430 -1.59 -16.02 -0.04
C ILE A 430 -0.87 -15.95 -1.40
N HIS A 431 -1.07 -14.88 -2.17
CA HIS A 431 -0.42 -14.67 -3.47
C HIS A 431 0.83 -13.78 -3.37
N GLN A 432 1.23 -13.37 -2.16
CA GLN A 432 2.36 -12.47 -1.95
C GLN A 432 3.60 -13.18 -1.43
N ASN A 433 4.78 -12.77 -1.90
CA ASN A 433 6.06 -13.30 -1.45
C ASN A 433 6.53 -12.65 -0.12
N ILE A 434 7.49 -13.29 0.57
CA ILE A 434 7.97 -12.85 1.89
C ILE A 434 8.75 -11.53 1.87
N SER A 435 9.30 -11.11 0.72
CA SER A 435 9.99 -9.82 0.59
C SER A 435 9.01 -8.66 0.46
N TYR A 436 7.85 -8.91 -0.15
CA TYR A 436 6.80 -7.92 -0.37
C TYR A 436 5.87 -7.82 0.84
N CYS A 437 5.38 -8.96 1.36
CA CYS A 437 4.60 -9.07 2.58
C CYS A 437 5.32 -9.98 3.59
N PRO A 438 5.96 -9.42 4.64
CA PRO A 438 6.60 -10.19 5.70
C PRO A 438 5.65 -11.21 6.34
N CYS A 439 6.20 -12.29 6.91
CA CYS A 439 5.40 -13.29 7.60
C CYS A 439 4.62 -12.66 8.76
N GLN A 440 3.32 -12.94 8.85
CA GLN A 440 2.50 -12.47 9.96
C GLN A 440 2.89 -13.20 11.25
N SER A 441 2.81 -12.51 12.39
CA SER A 441 3.14 -13.07 13.69
C SER A 441 2.11 -14.10 14.19
N THR A 442 0.94 -14.18 13.54
CA THR A 442 -0.16 -15.09 13.89
C THR A 442 -0.94 -15.47 12.65
N GLY A 443 -1.34 -16.74 12.51
CA GLY A 443 -2.30 -17.15 11.49
C GLY A 443 -1.88 -16.90 10.04
N ASP A 444 -0.58 -16.73 9.75
CA ASP A 444 -0.12 -16.55 8.36
C ASP A 444 -0.49 -17.80 7.55
N PRO A 445 -1.32 -17.69 6.50
CA PRO A 445 -1.74 -18.84 5.71
C PRO A 445 -0.57 -19.49 4.93
N ARG A 446 0.61 -18.85 4.89
CA ARG A 446 1.86 -19.38 4.32
C ARG A 446 2.75 -20.09 5.36
N ASN A 447 2.25 -20.32 6.58
CA ASN A 447 2.95 -21.05 7.64
C ASN A 447 3.41 -22.44 7.17
N GLY A 448 4.70 -22.74 7.36
CA GLY A 448 5.30 -24.05 7.07
C GLY A 448 5.64 -24.30 5.60
N SER A 449 5.26 -23.41 4.68
CA SER A 449 5.73 -23.43 3.29
C SER A 449 6.84 -22.40 3.06
N PHE A 450 6.51 -21.11 3.24
CA PHE A 450 7.43 -20.00 3.04
C PHE A 450 7.75 -19.24 4.34
N CYS A 451 6.92 -19.38 5.37
CA CYS A 451 7.12 -18.77 6.69
C CYS A 451 7.54 -19.80 7.76
N PRO A 452 8.33 -19.40 8.79
CA PRO A 452 8.72 -20.28 9.90
C PRO A 452 7.51 -20.88 10.61
N VAL A 453 7.65 -22.12 11.10
CA VAL A 453 6.57 -22.85 11.76
C VAL A 453 6.31 -22.28 13.16
N TYR A 454 5.04 -22.11 13.55
CA TYR A 454 4.73 -21.70 14.93
C TYR A 454 5.07 -22.79 15.95
N CYS A 455 5.62 -22.40 17.11
CA CYS A 455 5.95 -23.33 18.18
C CYS A 455 4.69 -24.01 18.74
N MET A 456 4.78 -25.32 19.02
CA MET A 456 3.72 -26.06 19.69
C MET A 456 4.11 -26.39 21.12
N LYS A 457 3.15 -26.36 22.04
CA LYS A 457 3.37 -26.70 23.46
C LYS A 457 3.95 -28.11 23.59
N GLY A 458 5.11 -28.23 24.24
CA GLY A 458 5.86 -29.49 24.40
C GLY A 458 6.84 -29.82 23.26
N TYR A 459 6.85 -29.05 22.18
CA TYR A 459 7.74 -29.23 21.02
C TYR A 459 8.32 -27.88 20.58
N VAL A 460 9.07 -27.22 21.47
CA VAL A 460 9.77 -25.96 21.17
C VAL A 460 11.15 -26.29 20.60
N SER A 461 11.47 -25.72 19.43
CA SER A 461 12.76 -25.90 18.76
C SER A 461 13.34 -24.55 18.35
N ILE A 462 14.64 -24.48 18.06
CA ILE A 462 15.30 -23.23 17.67
C ILE A 462 14.79 -22.62 16.36
N ASN A 463 14.02 -23.39 15.56
CA ASN A 463 13.51 -22.97 14.27
C ASN A 463 12.01 -22.60 14.28
N CYS A 464 11.36 -22.63 15.44
CA CYS A 464 9.96 -22.23 15.55
C CYS A 464 9.82 -20.80 16.08
N VAL A 465 8.70 -20.14 15.74
CA VAL A 465 8.37 -18.79 16.21
C VAL A 465 7.12 -18.82 17.11
N CYS A 466 7.10 -17.99 18.15
CA CYS A 466 5.95 -17.92 19.05
C CYS A 466 4.79 -17.14 18.41
N ASP A 467 3.62 -17.78 18.33
CA ASP A 467 2.38 -17.15 17.88
C ASP A 467 1.88 -16.17 18.94
N THR A 468 1.74 -14.89 18.57
CA THR A 468 1.35 -13.83 19.50
C THR A 468 -0.13 -13.85 19.92
N ASN A 469 -1.02 -14.53 19.18
CA ASN A 469 -2.47 -14.60 19.43
C ASN A 469 -2.95 -16.03 19.80
N SER A 470 -2.04 -16.98 19.99
CA SER A 470 -2.41 -18.34 20.36
C SER A 470 -3.10 -18.40 21.73
N THR A 471 -4.34 -18.86 21.75
CA THR A 471 -5.12 -19.09 22.98
C THR A 471 -4.70 -20.37 23.71
N ILE A 472 -4.07 -21.31 22.98
CA ILE A 472 -3.65 -22.62 23.48
C ILE A 472 -2.18 -22.65 23.94
N PHE A 473 -1.33 -21.78 23.37
CA PHE A 473 0.06 -21.59 23.77
C PHE A 473 0.42 -20.10 23.80
N PRO A 474 -0.03 -19.37 24.84
CA PRO A 474 0.10 -17.92 24.92
C PRO A 474 1.54 -17.45 24.75
N LEU A 475 1.73 -16.29 24.11
CA LEU A 475 3.06 -15.72 23.79
C LEU A 475 4.05 -15.78 24.95
N ALA A 476 3.62 -15.33 26.14
CA ALA A 476 4.46 -15.32 27.34
C ALA A 476 4.90 -16.73 27.77
N GLN A 477 4.02 -17.72 27.65
CA GLN A 477 4.35 -19.11 27.95
C GLN A 477 5.26 -19.71 26.88
N CYS A 478 5.04 -19.39 25.61
CA CYS A 478 5.90 -19.86 24.51
C CYS A 478 7.32 -19.33 24.62
N GLN A 479 7.48 -18.02 24.85
CA GLN A 479 8.79 -17.40 25.04
C GLN A 479 9.52 -17.98 26.26
N LYS A 480 8.78 -18.25 27.34
CA LYS A 480 9.31 -18.88 28.54
C LYS A 480 9.79 -20.30 28.28
N ASP A 481 8.99 -21.13 27.62
CA ASP A 481 9.36 -22.50 27.26
C ASP A 481 10.54 -22.53 26.27
N MET A 482 10.66 -21.53 25.39
CA MET A 482 11.80 -21.35 24.49
C MET A 482 13.09 -21.06 25.26
N LEU A 483 13.04 -20.18 26.25
CA LEU A 483 14.17 -19.91 27.15
C LEU A 483 14.55 -21.15 27.97
N CYS A 484 13.57 -21.92 28.46
CA CYS A 484 13.85 -23.19 29.15
C CYS A 484 14.56 -24.21 28.22
N ALA A 485 14.35 -24.14 26.91
CA ALA A 485 14.98 -25.03 25.93
C ALA A 485 16.37 -24.54 25.47
N THR A 486 16.57 -23.23 25.33
CA THR A 486 17.80 -22.66 24.72
C THR A 486 18.78 -22.09 25.74
N ASP A 487 18.32 -21.64 26.91
CA ASP A 487 19.13 -20.95 27.90
C ASP A 487 18.76 -21.33 29.35
N LEU A 488 18.74 -22.64 29.60
CA LEU A 488 18.30 -23.18 30.90
C LEU A 488 19.16 -22.68 32.08
N VAL A 489 20.45 -22.38 31.89
CA VAL A 489 21.39 -22.05 33.00
C VAL A 489 21.08 -20.72 33.69
N HIS A 490 20.41 -19.78 33.00
CA HIS A 490 20.03 -18.48 33.55
C HIS A 490 18.59 -18.42 34.07
N GLN A 491 17.85 -19.54 34.04
CA GLN A 491 16.44 -19.57 34.45
C GLN A 491 16.25 -19.99 35.90
N SER A 492 15.25 -19.42 36.57
CA SER A 492 14.86 -19.81 37.93
C SER A 492 14.18 -21.19 37.97
N ALA A 493 14.15 -21.85 39.13
CA ALA A 493 13.46 -23.13 39.32
C ALA A 493 11.91 -23.00 39.29
N SER A 494 11.38 -21.80 39.55
CA SER A 494 9.96 -21.49 39.39
C SER A 494 9.58 -21.25 37.93
N ASP A 495 10.52 -20.77 37.12
CA ASP A 495 10.28 -20.48 35.71
C ASP A 495 10.47 -21.70 34.82
N CYS A 496 11.53 -22.48 35.06
CA CYS A 496 11.78 -23.75 34.39
C CYS A 496 11.98 -24.83 35.46
N PRO A 497 11.09 -25.83 35.56
CA PRO A 497 11.23 -26.93 36.52
C PRO A 497 12.62 -27.57 36.43
N CYS A 498 13.17 -27.98 37.57
CA CYS A 498 14.47 -28.64 37.62
C CYS A 498 14.42 -29.99 36.90
N LEU A 499 15.43 -30.28 36.07
CA LEU A 499 15.52 -31.54 35.37
C LEU A 499 15.76 -32.70 36.35
N PRO A 500 15.22 -33.89 36.06
CA PRO A 500 15.36 -35.06 36.93
C PRO A 500 16.76 -35.69 36.90
N THR A 501 17.61 -35.27 35.96
CA THR A 501 19.03 -35.59 35.91
C THR A 501 19.79 -34.50 35.16
N GLY A 502 21.05 -34.27 35.52
CA GLY A 502 21.96 -33.41 34.76
C GLY A 502 21.52 -31.95 34.58
N ASP A 503 20.64 -31.42 35.45
CA ASP A 503 20.26 -30.00 35.39
C ASP A 503 21.52 -29.14 35.61
N PRO A 504 21.90 -28.27 34.66
CA PRO A 504 23.09 -27.44 34.80
C PRO A 504 23.00 -26.45 35.98
N ARG A 505 21.81 -26.23 36.55
CA ARG A 505 21.57 -25.39 37.73
C ARG A 505 21.61 -26.16 39.05
N ALA A 506 21.83 -27.48 39.03
CA ALA A 506 21.84 -28.32 40.22
C ALA A 506 22.91 -27.88 41.23
N GLY A 507 22.52 -27.74 42.50
CA GLY A 507 23.39 -27.27 43.58
C GLY A 507 23.45 -25.75 43.76
N ASN A 508 22.79 -24.98 42.90
CA ASN A 508 22.56 -23.55 43.09
C ASN A 508 21.05 -23.28 43.17
N THR A 509 20.41 -23.00 42.04
CA THR A 509 18.97 -22.70 41.96
C THR A 509 18.10 -23.94 42.09
N CYS A 510 18.59 -25.09 41.62
CA CYS A 510 17.94 -26.39 41.78
C CYS A 510 18.60 -27.18 42.92
N PRO A 511 17.87 -28.03 43.66
CA PRO A 511 18.47 -28.90 44.66
C PRO A 511 19.62 -29.71 44.04
N ALA A 512 20.74 -29.80 44.76
CA ALA A 512 21.82 -30.69 44.36
C ALA A 512 21.32 -32.14 44.29
N TYR A 513 21.88 -32.94 43.40
CA TYR A 513 21.61 -34.37 43.39
C TYR A 513 22.30 -35.05 44.57
N CYS A 514 21.59 -35.96 45.25
CA CYS A 514 22.14 -36.71 46.38
C CYS A 514 23.27 -37.62 45.91
N THR A 515 24.44 -37.56 46.55
CA THR A 515 25.59 -38.44 46.28
C THR A 515 25.77 -39.52 47.35
N ALA A 516 25.10 -39.36 48.49
CA ALA A 516 24.90 -40.35 49.55
C ALA A 516 23.71 -39.88 50.43
N LYS A 517 23.34 -40.67 51.45
CA LYS A 517 22.31 -40.29 52.42
C LYS A 517 22.63 -38.93 53.05
N ASP A 518 21.65 -38.03 53.02
CA ASP A 518 21.72 -36.65 53.53
C ASP A 518 22.93 -35.83 53.02
N THR A 519 23.52 -36.22 51.90
CA THR A 519 24.71 -35.58 51.31
C THR A 519 24.39 -35.11 49.89
N PRO A 520 24.57 -33.81 49.56
CA PRO A 520 25.21 -32.75 50.36
C PRO A 520 24.36 -32.17 51.51
N ASN A 521 23.06 -32.44 51.56
CA ASN A 521 22.16 -32.15 52.68
C ASN A 521 20.91 -33.05 52.57
N ALA A 522 20.06 -33.07 53.60
CA ALA A 522 18.82 -33.87 53.61
C ALA A 522 17.82 -33.50 52.48
N ASN A 523 17.92 -32.28 51.95
CA ASN A 523 17.01 -31.72 50.94
C ASN A 523 17.48 -31.95 49.49
N CYS A 524 18.58 -32.68 49.27
CA CYS A 524 19.05 -33.04 47.93
C CYS A 524 17.99 -33.84 47.13
N ALA A 525 18.02 -33.77 45.80
CA ALA A 525 17.12 -34.55 44.93
C ALA A 525 17.72 -35.91 44.57
N CYS A 526 16.91 -36.96 44.49
CA CYS A 526 17.41 -38.26 44.01
C CYS A 526 17.59 -38.21 42.49
N ASP A 527 18.81 -38.45 42.02
CA ASP A 527 19.14 -38.47 40.59
C ASP A 527 18.48 -39.69 39.91
N SER A 528 17.74 -39.43 38.84
CA SER A 528 17.09 -40.47 38.05
C SER A 528 18.04 -41.16 37.05
N ASN A 529 19.29 -40.71 36.94
CA ASN A 529 20.31 -41.35 36.12
C ASN A 529 20.54 -42.81 36.57
N PRO A 530 20.40 -43.80 35.67
CA PRO A 530 20.67 -45.21 35.97
C PRO A 530 22.10 -45.48 36.48
N ASN A 531 23.04 -44.57 36.20
CA ASN A 531 24.44 -44.67 36.60
C ASN A 531 24.81 -43.73 37.77
N ALA A 532 23.84 -43.16 38.48
CA ALA A 532 24.10 -42.27 39.62
C ALA A 532 24.88 -42.99 40.74
N GLN A 533 25.82 -42.28 41.38
CA GLN A 533 26.63 -42.81 42.48
C GLN A 533 25.77 -43.26 43.68
N TYR A 534 24.63 -42.61 43.88
CA TYR A 534 23.62 -42.98 44.86
C TYR A 534 22.36 -43.44 44.11
N PRO A 535 22.15 -44.76 43.96
CA PRO A 535 21.08 -45.29 43.13
C PRO A 535 19.71 -44.77 43.56
N LEU A 536 18.87 -44.43 42.58
CA LEU A 536 17.54 -43.84 42.77
C LEU A 536 16.72 -44.57 43.85
N GLN A 537 16.68 -45.91 43.81
CA GLN A 537 15.94 -46.73 44.78
C GLN A 537 16.50 -46.60 46.21
N THR A 538 17.82 -46.59 46.37
CA THR A 538 18.47 -46.45 47.68
C THR A 538 18.23 -45.06 48.25
N CYS A 539 18.36 -44.01 47.42
CA CYS A 539 18.07 -42.62 47.80
C CYS A 539 16.63 -42.40 48.25
N GLN A 540 15.67 -42.96 47.50
CA GLN A 540 14.25 -42.86 47.85
C GLN A 540 13.91 -43.60 49.14
N SER A 541 14.56 -44.74 49.40
CA SER A 541 14.36 -45.50 50.64
C SER A 541 14.85 -44.74 51.88
N ASP A 542 16.01 -44.10 51.78
CA ASP A 542 16.63 -43.40 52.91
C ASP A 542 15.93 -42.09 53.30
N LYS A 543 15.09 -41.52 52.43
CA LYS A 543 14.29 -40.32 52.68
C LYS A 543 12.97 -40.55 53.46
N LYS A 544 12.71 -41.76 53.96
CA LYS A 544 11.54 -42.08 54.79
C LYS A 544 11.72 -41.65 56.25
N CYS A 545 10.67 -41.17 56.90
CA CYS A 545 10.71 -40.75 58.30
C CYS A 545 10.97 -41.93 59.26
N THR A 546 11.85 -41.70 60.24
CA THR A 546 12.14 -42.64 61.34
C THR A 546 11.61 -42.14 62.70
N ALA A 547 11.23 -40.86 62.79
CA ALA A 547 10.66 -40.27 63.99
C ALA A 547 9.24 -40.78 64.25
N SER A 548 8.89 -40.99 65.53
CA SER A 548 7.58 -41.49 65.95
C SER A 548 6.43 -40.61 65.42
N SER A 549 5.31 -41.23 65.08
CA SER A 549 4.10 -40.55 64.59
C SER A 549 3.50 -39.52 65.55
N SER A 550 3.86 -39.54 66.83
CA SER A 550 3.43 -38.55 67.82
C SER A 550 4.37 -37.34 67.94
N SER A 551 5.44 -37.28 67.15
CA SER A 551 6.43 -36.20 67.17
C SER A 551 6.19 -35.17 66.07
N THR A 552 6.95 -34.09 66.09
CA THR A 552 6.97 -33.06 65.04
C THR A 552 8.36 -33.03 64.41
N VAL A 553 8.41 -33.01 63.09
CA VAL A 553 9.62 -32.81 62.30
C VAL A 553 9.50 -31.49 61.53
N PRO A 554 10.62 -30.87 61.10
CA PRO A 554 10.54 -29.72 60.19
C PRO A 554 9.75 -30.08 58.93
N THR A 555 8.92 -29.15 58.44
CA THR A 555 8.06 -29.38 57.26
C THR A 555 8.86 -29.92 56.08
N ASP A 556 8.37 -31.01 55.47
CA ASP A 556 8.93 -31.73 54.33
C ASP A 556 10.31 -32.36 54.51
N SER A 557 10.85 -32.41 55.73
CA SER A 557 12.20 -32.94 56.01
C SER A 557 12.36 -34.46 55.79
N CYS A 558 11.25 -35.21 55.79
CA CYS A 558 11.23 -36.64 55.49
C CYS A 558 9.85 -37.05 54.95
N THR A 559 9.79 -38.18 54.24
CA THR A 559 8.54 -38.70 53.69
C THR A 559 7.82 -39.58 54.71
N CYS A 560 6.53 -39.31 54.97
CA CYS A 560 5.72 -40.11 55.88
C CYS A 560 5.70 -41.58 55.46
N SER A 561 5.59 -42.49 56.42
CA SER A 561 5.42 -43.92 56.17
C SER A 561 4.28 -44.46 57.01
N GLY A 562 3.76 -45.64 56.68
CA GLY A 562 2.65 -46.27 57.41
C GLY A 562 2.90 -46.53 58.89
N THR A 563 4.14 -46.43 59.38
CA THR A 563 4.49 -46.58 60.80
C THR A 563 5.01 -45.30 61.46
N ASN A 564 5.50 -44.34 60.66
CA ASN A 564 6.12 -43.10 61.13
C ASN A 564 5.60 -41.92 60.30
N TYR A 565 4.64 -41.18 60.85
CA TYR A 565 3.97 -40.04 60.21
C TYR A 565 3.91 -38.82 61.15
N PRO A 566 5.05 -38.28 61.60
CA PRO A 566 5.08 -37.11 62.49
C PRO A 566 4.47 -35.87 61.83
N SER A 567 3.98 -34.93 62.64
CA SER A 567 3.51 -33.64 62.13
C SER A 567 4.66 -32.92 61.40
N GLY A 568 4.42 -32.49 60.15
CA GLY A 568 5.43 -31.88 59.27
C GLY A 568 6.08 -32.83 58.25
N CYS A 569 5.81 -34.14 58.24
CA CYS A 569 6.33 -35.02 57.18
C CYS A 569 5.66 -34.79 55.83
N LYS A 570 6.40 -35.02 54.74
CA LYS A 570 5.89 -34.95 53.37
C LYS A 570 5.09 -36.21 53.03
N CYS A 571 3.89 -36.06 52.46
CA CYS A 571 3.09 -37.21 52.04
C CYS A 571 3.72 -37.95 50.85
N PRO A 572 3.73 -39.31 50.85
CA PRO A 572 4.13 -40.09 49.70
C PRO A 572 3.32 -39.76 48.45
N THR A 573 3.98 -39.69 47.29
CA THR A 573 3.32 -39.55 45.99
C THR A 573 2.84 -40.88 45.42
N ASP A 574 3.47 -41.98 45.81
CA ASP A 574 3.01 -43.35 45.54
C ASP A 574 1.88 -43.70 46.50
N SER A 575 0.66 -43.85 45.96
CA SER A 575 -0.54 -44.07 46.75
C SER A 575 -0.49 -45.36 47.56
N SER A 576 0.22 -46.39 47.11
CA SER A 576 0.40 -47.65 47.85
C SER A 576 1.08 -47.45 49.21
N GLN A 577 1.80 -46.35 49.40
CA GLN A 577 2.52 -46.03 50.64
C GLN A 577 1.67 -45.24 51.64
N LEU A 578 0.42 -44.90 51.29
CA LEU A 578 -0.53 -44.22 52.17
C LEU A 578 -1.21 -45.17 53.17
N ILE A 579 -0.96 -46.49 53.07
CA ILE A 579 -1.46 -47.50 54.01
C ILE A 579 -1.06 -47.12 55.44
N ASN A 580 -2.02 -47.09 56.36
CA ASN A 580 -1.85 -46.73 57.77
C ASN A 580 -1.42 -45.28 58.05
N ILE A 581 -1.45 -44.38 57.05
CA ILE A 581 -1.26 -42.93 57.26
C ILE A 581 -2.64 -42.24 57.39
N PRO A 582 -2.94 -41.57 58.52
CA PRO A 582 -4.24 -40.91 58.72
C PRO A 582 -4.56 -39.81 57.71
N THR A 583 -5.85 -39.61 57.39
CA THR A 583 -6.32 -38.55 56.47
C THR A 583 -6.06 -37.14 56.99
N SER A 584 -5.95 -36.97 58.31
CA SER A 584 -5.55 -35.72 58.95
C SER A 584 -4.09 -35.33 58.65
N GLN A 585 -3.24 -36.30 58.29
CA GLN A 585 -1.84 -36.06 57.93
C GLN A 585 -1.65 -36.01 56.41
N CYS A 586 -2.29 -36.93 55.68
CA CYS A 586 -2.26 -36.97 54.20
C CYS A 586 -3.67 -37.13 53.65
N GLN A 587 -4.16 -36.14 52.88
CA GLN A 587 -5.46 -36.16 52.22
C GLN A 587 -5.64 -37.39 51.31
N CYS A 588 -6.89 -37.75 50.99
CA CYS A 588 -7.19 -38.88 50.11
C CYS A 588 -6.67 -38.63 48.69
N SER A 589 -5.99 -39.63 48.11
CA SER A 589 -5.53 -39.62 46.72
C SER A 589 -6.67 -40.00 45.78
N ASN A 590 -6.66 -39.44 44.56
CA ASN A 590 -7.60 -39.78 43.49
C ASN A 590 -7.12 -40.95 42.60
N ILE A 591 -5.94 -41.52 42.91
CA ILE A 591 -5.34 -42.67 42.19
C ILE A 591 -5.05 -43.76 43.21
N SER A 592 -5.80 -44.87 43.15
CA SER A 592 -5.63 -46.10 43.94
C SER A 592 -5.19 -45.89 45.40
N ASP A 593 -5.85 -44.96 46.11
CA ASP A 593 -5.64 -44.75 47.53
C ASP A 593 -6.04 -46.02 48.29
N PRO A 594 -5.12 -46.69 48.99
CA PRO A 594 -5.39 -47.94 49.67
C PRO A 594 -6.32 -47.76 50.88
N ARG A 595 -6.65 -46.52 51.26
CA ARG A 595 -7.64 -46.18 52.30
C ARG A 595 -9.06 -46.01 51.73
N ALA A 596 -9.25 -46.14 50.41
CA ALA A 596 -10.56 -46.08 49.76
C ALA A 596 -11.51 -47.17 50.27
N GLY A 597 -12.76 -46.79 50.54
CA GLY A 597 -13.79 -47.67 51.09
C GLY A 597 -13.74 -47.84 52.61
N THR A 598 -12.76 -47.22 53.29
CA THR A 598 -12.71 -47.14 54.76
C THR A 598 -12.77 -45.68 55.22
N THR A 599 -11.63 -45.00 55.23
CA THR A 599 -11.51 -43.58 55.64
C THR A 599 -11.61 -42.61 54.47
N CYS A 600 -11.40 -43.09 53.23
CA CYS A 600 -11.62 -42.35 52.00
C CYS A 600 -12.86 -42.89 51.25
N PRO A 601 -13.54 -42.07 50.43
CA PRO A 601 -14.63 -42.53 49.57
C PRO A 601 -14.23 -43.76 48.75
N ALA A 602 -15.15 -44.71 48.58
CA ALA A 602 -14.89 -45.92 47.81
C ALA A 602 -14.69 -45.61 46.32
N TYR A 603 -13.78 -46.33 45.68
CA TYR A 603 -13.70 -46.30 44.22
C TYR A 603 -14.85 -47.08 43.61
N CYS A 604 -15.38 -46.56 42.50
CA CYS A 604 -16.38 -47.30 41.73
C CYS A 604 -15.74 -48.57 41.17
N ILE A 605 -16.38 -49.73 41.39
CA ILE A 605 -15.96 -51.03 40.83
C ILE A 605 -16.88 -51.51 39.70
N GLY A 606 -17.90 -50.71 39.39
CA GLY A 606 -18.88 -50.89 38.34
C GLY A 606 -19.87 -49.72 38.38
N PRO A 607 -20.87 -49.70 37.48
CA PRO A 607 -21.89 -48.66 37.46
C PRO A 607 -22.65 -48.64 38.81
N ASP A 608 -22.56 -47.53 39.55
CA ASP A 608 -23.19 -47.32 40.86
C ASP A 608 -22.81 -48.30 41.99
N ILE A 609 -21.73 -49.06 41.86
CA ILE A 609 -21.24 -50.00 42.89
C ILE A 609 -19.95 -49.46 43.51
N PRO A 610 -19.83 -49.36 44.86
CA PRO A 610 -20.77 -49.83 45.88
C PRO A 610 -21.93 -48.87 46.18
N THR A 611 -21.82 -47.60 45.79
CA THR A 611 -22.87 -46.57 45.89
C THR A 611 -22.71 -45.57 44.76
N SER A 612 -23.77 -44.82 44.41
CA SER A 612 -23.72 -43.75 43.40
C SER A 612 -22.78 -42.57 43.76
N SER A 613 -22.36 -42.48 45.02
CA SER A 613 -21.40 -41.50 45.54
C SER A 613 -19.92 -41.93 45.43
N CYS A 614 -19.63 -43.09 44.83
CA CYS A 614 -18.27 -43.54 44.59
C CYS A 614 -17.50 -42.59 43.67
N VAL A 615 -16.18 -42.55 43.86
CA VAL A 615 -15.25 -41.73 43.04
C VAL A 615 -14.59 -42.61 41.97
N CYS A 616 -14.35 -42.06 40.78
CA CYS A 616 -13.63 -42.79 39.73
C CYS A 616 -12.13 -42.80 40.04
N ASP A 617 -11.54 -43.99 40.12
CA ASP A 617 -10.09 -44.14 40.27
C ASP A 617 -9.41 -43.66 38.99
N LEU A 618 -8.47 -42.71 39.12
CA LEU A 618 -7.69 -42.20 37.99
C LEU A 618 -6.53 -43.13 37.61
N ASN A 619 -6.35 -44.27 38.27
CA ASN A 619 -5.40 -45.30 37.88
C ASN A 619 -5.84 -45.97 36.55
N PRO A 620 -5.03 -45.91 35.48
CA PRO A 620 -5.37 -46.51 34.19
C PRO A 620 -5.44 -48.05 34.17
N ASN A 621 -4.96 -48.74 35.21
CA ASN A 621 -4.83 -50.20 35.26
C ASN A 621 -5.90 -50.92 36.11
N VAL A 622 -6.92 -50.22 36.61
CA VAL A 622 -7.99 -50.86 37.41
C VAL A 622 -9.03 -51.57 36.54
N GLN A 623 -9.71 -52.55 37.12
CA GLN A 623 -10.76 -53.35 36.48
C GLN A 623 -11.91 -52.50 35.92
N TYR A 624 -12.11 -51.29 36.46
CA TYR A 624 -13.08 -50.31 36.00
C TYR A 624 -12.37 -49.00 35.61
N PRO A 625 -11.83 -48.92 34.39
CA PRO A 625 -10.94 -47.83 33.96
C PRO A 625 -11.57 -46.45 34.11
N PRO A 626 -10.79 -45.38 34.38
CA PRO A 626 -11.33 -44.04 34.65
C PRO A 626 -12.25 -43.51 33.55
N GLN A 627 -11.90 -43.77 32.28
CA GLN A 627 -12.71 -43.38 31.12
C GLN A 627 -14.01 -44.17 31.05
N LEU A 628 -13.99 -45.46 31.42
CA LEU A 628 -15.17 -46.32 31.49
C LEU A 628 -16.04 -45.94 32.70
N CYS A 629 -15.45 -45.69 33.86
CA CYS A 629 -16.15 -45.20 35.06
C CYS A 629 -16.86 -43.87 34.82
N GLN A 630 -16.18 -42.94 34.14
CA GLN A 630 -16.78 -41.67 33.74
C GLN A 630 -17.87 -41.88 32.68
N SER A 631 -17.69 -42.84 31.75
CA SER A 631 -18.71 -43.16 30.76
C SER A 631 -19.90 -43.88 31.36
N ASP A 632 -19.75 -44.63 32.43
CA ASP A 632 -20.80 -45.47 32.99
C ASP A 632 -21.60 -44.76 34.09
N LYS A 633 -21.15 -43.57 34.53
CA LYS A 633 -22.02 -42.58 35.20
C LYS A 633 -23.08 -41.98 34.25
N LYS A 634 -23.36 -42.60 33.10
CA LYS A 634 -24.53 -42.31 32.26
C LYS A 634 -25.79 -42.79 32.97
N CYS A 635 -26.89 -42.07 32.79
CA CYS A 635 -28.14 -42.44 33.42
C CYS A 635 -28.65 -43.80 32.90
N THR A 636 -29.05 -44.67 33.82
CA THR A 636 -29.73 -45.95 33.54
C THR A 636 -31.24 -45.86 33.79
N ALA A 637 -31.68 -44.85 34.55
CA ALA A 637 -33.08 -44.57 34.80
C ALA A 637 -33.79 -44.18 33.48
N GLN A 638 -35.01 -44.69 33.29
CA GLN A 638 -35.76 -44.49 32.06
C GLN A 638 -36.09 -43.01 31.83
N SER A 639 -36.13 -42.62 30.56
CA SER A 639 -36.54 -41.30 30.10
C SER A 639 -37.90 -40.90 30.68
N GLY A 640 -37.95 -39.72 31.34
CA GLY A 640 -39.16 -39.20 32.00
C GLY A 640 -39.29 -39.51 33.50
N SER A 641 -38.42 -40.37 34.06
CA SER A 641 -38.25 -40.53 35.52
C SER A 641 -37.44 -39.37 36.12
N SER A 642 -37.30 -39.28 37.45
CA SER A 642 -36.47 -38.24 38.11
C SER A 642 -35.29 -38.84 38.88
N VAL A 643 -34.12 -38.19 38.77
CA VAL A 643 -32.89 -38.48 39.52
C VAL A 643 -32.44 -37.23 40.26
N PRO A 644 -31.61 -37.34 41.33
CA PRO A 644 -31.00 -36.16 41.95
C PRO A 644 -30.20 -35.34 40.92
N GLN A 645 -30.21 -34.02 41.07
CA GLN A 645 -29.58 -33.12 40.10
C GLN A 645 -28.09 -33.46 39.90
N ASP A 646 -27.67 -33.57 38.64
CA ASP A 646 -26.32 -33.90 38.17
C ASP A 646 -25.75 -35.26 38.63
N SER A 647 -26.59 -36.15 39.15
CA SER A 647 -26.16 -37.46 39.66
C SER A 647 -25.67 -38.43 38.58
N CYS A 648 -26.13 -38.26 37.34
CA CYS A 648 -25.70 -39.05 36.17
C CYS A 648 -25.78 -38.20 34.89
N SER A 649 -25.03 -38.57 33.85
CA SER A 649 -25.04 -37.86 32.56
C SER A 649 -26.14 -38.38 31.63
N CYS A 650 -26.91 -37.48 31.01
CA CYS A 650 -27.98 -37.85 30.07
C CYS A 650 -27.40 -38.55 28.82
N ILE A 651 -28.12 -39.52 28.25
CA ILE A 651 -27.81 -40.14 26.95
C ILE A 651 -29.07 -40.31 26.09
N GLU A 652 -28.88 -40.56 24.79
CA GLU A 652 -29.94 -40.77 23.80
C GLU A 652 -31.06 -41.71 24.26
N SER A 653 -30.73 -42.82 24.92
CA SER A 653 -31.72 -43.82 25.35
C SER A 653 -32.29 -43.60 26.75
N ASN A 654 -31.63 -42.81 27.60
CA ASN A 654 -31.97 -42.63 29.02
C ASN A 654 -31.67 -41.19 29.47
N TYR A 655 -32.73 -40.38 29.56
CA TYR A 655 -32.68 -38.96 29.92
C TYR A 655 -33.72 -38.61 31.01
N PRO A 656 -33.51 -39.01 32.28
CA PRO A 656 -34.41 -38.65 33.37
C PRO A 656 -34.31 -37.15 33.74
N TYR A 657 -35.35 -36.58 34.32
CA TYR A 657 -35.32 -35.24 34.89
C TYR A 657 -34.24 -35.14 35.99
N GLY A 658 -33.35 -34.15 35.88
CA GLY A 658 -32.24 -33.94 36.81
C GLY A 658 -30.89 -34.53 36.36
N CYS A 659 -30.82 -35.21 35.20
CA CYS A 659 -29.54 -35.64 34.66
C CYS A 659 -28.68 -34.47 34.17
N LYS A 660 -27.35 -34.64 34.22
CA LYS A 660 -26.38 -33.67 33.72
C LYS A 660 -26.30 -33.74 32.21
N CYS A 661 -26.52 -32.62 31.53
CA CYS A 661 -26.41 -32.55 30.07
C CYS A 661 -24.95 -32.76 29.60
N PRO A 662 -24.72 -33.56 28.55
CA PRO A 662 -23.39 -33.77 27.97
C PRO A 662 -22.71 -32.46 27.58
N THR A 663 -21.40 -32.35 27.82
CA THR A 663 -20.60 -31.19 27.42
C THR A 663 -20.13 -31.27 25.96
N ASN A 664 -20.03 -32.47 25.39
CA ASN A 664 -19.75 -32.69 23.98
C ASN A 664 -21.06 -32.62 23.17
N SER A 665 -21.13 -31.74 22.16
CA SER A 665 -22.35 -31.49 21.39
C SER A 665 -22.84 -32.74 20.65
N SER A 666 -21.94 -33.58 20.12
CA SER A 666 -22.29 -34.84 19.44
C SER A 666 -23.11 -35.82 20.29
N GLN A 667 -23.04 -35.70 21.62
CA GLN A 667 -23.75 -36.56 22.56
C GLN A 667 -25.17 -36.07 22.89
N LEU A 668 -25.59 -34.93 22.33
CA LEU A 668 -26.95 -34.40 22.47
C LEU A 668 -27.94 -35.03 21.48
N ILE A 669 -27.45 -35.78 20.48
CA ILE A 669 -28.29 -36.48 19.50
C ILE A 669 -29.26 -37.40 20.26
N GLY A 670 -30.56 -37.27 19.96
CA GLY A 670 -31.63 -38.05 20.60
C GLY A 670 -32.08 -37.58 21.98
N ILE A 671 -31.47 -36.55 22.58
CA ILE A 671 -31.91 -35.96 23.86
C ILE A 671 -32.82 -34.74 23.60
N PRO A 672 -34.07 -34.72 24.11
CA PRO A 672 -35.01 -33.61 23.88
C PRO A 672 -34.57 -32.25 24.45
N GLN A 673 -35.01 -31.15 23.82
CA GLN A 673 -34.76 -29.79 24.31
C GLN A 673 -35.30 -29.56 25.72
N SER A 674 -36.43 -30.19 26.08
CA SER A 674 -37.05 -30.08 27.40
C SER A 674 -36.20 -30.69 28.53
N ILE A 675 -35.15 -31.43 28.20
CA ILE A 675 -34.18 -31.97 29.16
C ILE A 675 -32.85 -31.22 29.05
N CYS A 676 -32.36 -30.98 27.83
CA CYS A 676 -31.13 -30.25 27.58
C CYS A 676 -31.36 -29.15 26.54
N ASP A 677 -31.21 -27.89 26.94
CA ASP A 677 -31.38 -26.71 26.09
C ASP A 677 -30.53 -26.80 24.80
N CYS A 678 -31.02 -26.16 23.74
CA CYS A 678 -30.30 -26.05 22.48
C CYS A 678 -29.03 -25.21 22.65
N ARG A 679 -27.93 -25.65 22.06
CA ARG A 679 -26.68 -24.89 22.08
C ARG A 679 -26.64 -23.83 20.99
N THR A 680 -25.94 -22.74 21.30
CA THR A 680 -25.75 -21.61 20.38
C THR A 680 -24.68 -21.87 19.31
N THR A 681 -23.91 -22.96 19.43
CA THR A 681 -22.92 -23.39 18.43
C THR A 681 -22.96 -24.90 18.24
N GLN A 682 -22.85 -25.34 16.99
CA GLN A 682 -22.67 -26.75 16.60
C GLN A 682 -23.56 -27.76 17.36
N ASP A 683 -24.82 -27.40 17.66
CA ASP A 683 -25.78 -28.36 18.22
C ASP A 683 -26.18 -29.33 17.10
N PRO A 684 -25.90 -30.65 17.22
CA PRO A 684 -26.24 -31.60 16.16
C PRO A 684 -27.75 -31.80 15.98
N ARG A 685 -28.58 -31.24 16.89
CA ARG A 685 -30.05 -31.23 16.76
C ARG A 685 -30.55 -30.04 15.93
N ALA A 686 -29.67 -29.14 15.48
CA ALA A 686 -30.04 -27.99 14.65
C ALA A 686 -30.64 -28.44 13.30
N GLY A 687 -31.74 -27.81 12.90
CA GLY A 687 -32.48 -28.21 11.69
C GLY A 687 -33.55 -29.29 11.92
N GLY A 688 -33.77 -29.68 13.18
CA GLY A 688 -34.82 -30.60 13.59
C GLY A 688 -35.45 -30.16 14.91
N ALA A 689 -35.01 -30.74 16.03
CA ALA A 689 -35.50 -30.41 17.37
C ALA A 689 -35.00 -29.05 17.88
N CYS A 690 -33.89 -28.55 17.35
CA CYS A 690 -33.39 -27.20 17.59
C CYS A 690 -33.50 -26.34 16.32
N PRO A 691 -33.66 -25.02 16.44
CA PRO A 691 -33.68 -24.12 15.28
C PRO A 691 -32.45 -24.29 14.39
N THR A 692 -32.64 -24.23 13.07
CA THR A 692 -31.53 -24.30 12.10
C THR A 692 -30.61 -23.10 12.25
N TYR A 693 -29.29 -23.27 12.07
CA TYR A 693 -28.39 -22.12 11.96
C TYR A 693 -28.61 -21.38 10.64
N CYS A 694 -28.51 -20.06 10.67
CA CYS A 694 -28.61 -19.26 9.45
C CYS A 694 -27.41 -19.54 8.54
N VAL A 695 -27.66 -19.56 7.23
CA VAL A 695 -26.62 -19.70 6.19
C VAL A 695 -26.62 -18.42 5.36
N ARG A 696 -25.44 -17.85 5.09
CA ARG A 696 -25.29 -16.62 4.31
C ARG A 696 -25.98 -16.77 2.95
N GLY A 697 -26.91 -15.86 2.64
CA GLY A 697 -27.72 -15.89 1.43
C GLY A 697 -29.03 -16.70 1.52
N GLN A 698 -29.28 -17.41 2.62
CA GLN A 698 -30.52 -18.16 2.88
C GLN A 698 -31.13 -17.86 4.26
N THR A 699 -30.71 -16.75 4.87
CA THR A 699 -31.20 -16.28 6.17
C THR A 699 -32.71 -16.05 6.13
N ASN A 700 -33.41 -16.40 7.21
CA ASN A 700 -34.85 -16.23 7.35
C ASN A 700 -35.22 -16.05 8.83
N VAL A 701 -36.51 -15.83 9.09
CA VAL A 701 -37.00 -15.50 10.44
C VAL A 701 -36.81 -16.63 11.46
N ASN A 702 -36.73 -17.88 10.99
CA ASN A 702 -36.73 -19.08 11.82
C ASN A 702 -35.34 -19.63 12.13
N CYS A 703 -34.29 -19.14 11.47
CA CYS A 703 -32.93 -19.58 11.74
C CYS A 703 -32.30 -18.80 12.90
N ILE A 704 -31.30 -19.36 13.57
CA ILE A 704 -30.54 -18.70 14.65
C ILE A 704 -29.10 -18.44 14.21
N CYS A 705 -28.49 -17.35 14.69
CA CYS A 705 -27.11 -17.02 14.37
C CYS A 705 -26.13 -17.81 15.25
N ASP A 706 -25.25 -18.58 14.61
CA ASP A 706 -24.25 -19.42 15.30
C ASP A 706 -23.11 -18.54 15.85
N THR A 707 -22.91 -18.57 17.18
CA THR A 707 -21.86 -17.76 17.84
C THR A 707 -20.44 -18.24 17.56
N GLY A 708 -20.26 -19.42 16.95
CA GLY A 708 -18.97 -20.03 16.62
C GLY A 708 -18.73 -20.19 15.11
N SER A 709 -19.61 -19.66 14.26
CA SER A 709 -19.43 -19.74 12.80
C SER A 709 -18.36 -18.76 12.31
N SER A 710 -17.34 -19.29 11.64
CA SER A 710 -16.32 -18.48 10.97
C SER A 710 -16.74 -18.01 9.58
N SER A 711 -17.59 -18.78 8.88
CA SER A 711 -18.06 -18.47 7.52
C SER A 711 -19.23 -17.50 7.51
N TYR A 712 -20.00 -17.45 8.59
CA TYR A 712 -21.09 -16.49 8.78
C TYR A 712 -21.11 -16.00 10.24
N PRO A 713 -20.21 -15.05 10.59
CA PRO A 713 -20.04 -14.59 11.95
C PRO A 713 -21.33 -14.03 12.55
N TYR A 714 -21.52 -14.23 13.86
CA TYR A 714 -22.73 -13.85 14.59
C TYR A 714 -23.20 -12.42 14.30
N GLU A 715 -22.31 -11.43 14.35
CA GLU A 715 -22.66 -10.03 14.10
C GLU A 715 -23.14 -9.78 12.66
N SER A 716 -22.53 -10.44 11.68
CA SER A 716 -22.96 -10.35 10.27
C SER A 716 -24.31 -11.01 10.08
N CYS A 717 -24.53 -12.16 10.71
CA CYS A 717 -25.79 -12.89 10.65
C CYS A 717 -26.95 -12.12 11.26
N GLU A 718 -26.75 -11.51 12.42
CA GLU A 718 -27.78 -10.70 13.09
C GLU A 718 -28.14 -9.45 12.28
N LYS A 719 -27.15 -8.83 11.61
CA LYS A 719 -27.40 -7.71 10.68
C LYS A 719 -28.26 -8.14 9.49
N ASP A 720 -27.85 -9.20 8.78
CA ASP A 720 -28.61 -9.72 7.63
C ASP A 720 -30.03 -10.15 8.02
N LYS A 721 -30.19 -10.73 9.21
CA LYS A 721 -31.50 -11.16 9.72
C LYS A 721 -32.42 -9.95 9.95
N LYS A 722 -31.92 -8.83 10.46
CA LYS A 722 -32.67 -7.56 10.59
C LYS A 722 -33.13 -7.03 9.24
N CYS A 723 -32.33 -7.16 8.18
CA CYS A 723 -32.72 -6.79 6.82
C CYS A 723 -33.89 -7.60 6.26
N ILE A 724 -34.21 -8.75 6.86
CA ILE A 724 -35.33 -9.60 6.44
C ILE A 724 -36.56 -9.36 7.31
N ILE A 725 -36.38 -9.24 8.64
CA ILE A 725 -37.50 -9.20 9.58
C ILE A 725 -38.00 -7.80 9.89
N ASP A 726 -37.16 -6.78 9.71
CA ASP A 726 -37.46 -5.42 10.15
C ASP A 726 -36.89 -4.37 9.19
N LEU A 727 -37.01 -4.63 7.89
CA LEU A 727 -36.41 -3.83 6.83
C LEU A 727 -36.77 -2.34 6.92
N ILE A 728 -38.01 -2.00 7.29
CA ILE A 728 -38.53 -0.63 7.30
C ILE A 728 -37.80 0.30 8.29
N HIS A 729 -37.22 -0.24 9.36
CA HIS A 729 -36.46 0.53 10.36
C HIS A 729 -34.94 0.51 10.12
N GLN A 730 -34.47 -0.11 9.03
CA GLN A 730 -33.04 -0.20 8.75
C GLN A 730 -32.58 0.91 7.81
N SER A 731 -31.37 1.40 8.06
CA SER A 731 -30.70 2.35 7.18
C SER A 731 -30.27 1.69 5.85
N LYS A 732 -29.95 2.52 4.84
CA LYS A 732 -29.33 2.05 3.60
C LYS A 732 -27.96 1.41 3.83
N ALA A 733 -27.23 1.84 4.86
CA ALA A 733 -25.89 1.32 5.18
C ALA A 733 -25.95 -0.07 5.82
N ASP A 734 -26.97 -0.33 6.64
CA ASP A 734 -27.15 -1.62 7.28
C ASP A 734 -27.86 -2.63 6.36
N CYS A 735 -28.81 -2.16 5.53
CA CYS A 735 -29.57 -3.00 4.61
C CYS A 735 -29.72 -2.33 3.25
N PRO A 736 -29.08 -2.86 2.18
CA PRO A 736 -29.21 -2.35 0.82
C PRO A 736 -30.67 -2.25 0.37
N CYS A 737 -30.95 -1.30 -0.52
CA CYS A 737 -32.30 -1.11 -1.08
C CYS A 737 -32.68 -2.28 -1.99
N LEU A 738 -33.87 -2.83 -1.81
CA LEU A 738 -34.36 -3.94 -2.63
C LEU A 738 -34.71 -3.45 -4.04
N MET A 739 -34.37 -4.24 -5.06
CA MET A 739 -34.69 -3.96 -6.46
C MET A 739 -36.19 -4.09 -6.80
N LYS A 740 -37.03 -4.48 -5.83
CA LYS A 740 -38.47 -4.61 -5.97
C LYS A 740 -39.17 -4.42 -4.64
N GLY A 741 -40.18 -3.56 -4.61
CA GLY A 741 -41.08 -3.40 -3.47
C GLY A 741 -40.41 -3.10 -2.12
N ASP A 742 -39.28 -2.39 -2.10
CA ASP A 742 -38.66 -1.94 -0.85
C ASP A 742 -39.62 -0.98 -0.15
N PRO A 743 -40.08 -1.29 1.07
CA PRO A 743 -41.02 -0.44 1.80
C PRO A 743 -40.43 0.94 2.14
N ARG A 744 -39.11 1.13 2.00
CA ARG A 744 -38.41 2.40 2.23
C ARG A 744 -38.22 3.23 0.95
N ALA A 745 -38.68 2.76 -0.20
CA ALA A 745 -38.52 3.46 -1.48
C ALA A 745 -39.25 4.82 -1.48
N GLY A 746 -38.56 5.87 -1.91
CA GLY A 746 -39.04 7.26 -1.91
C GLY A 746 -38.68 8.08 -0.67
N ASP A 747 -38.09 7.48 0.36
CA ASP A 747 -37.61 8.18 1.56
C ASP A 747 -36.14 7.82 1.85
N ILE A 748 -35.87 6.66 2.45
CA ILE A 748 -34.50 6.19 2.73
C ILE A 748 -33.85 5.57 1.48
N CYS A 749 -34.65 4.90 0.65
CA CYS A 749 -34.22 4.31 -0.61
C CYS A 749 -34.73 5.14 -1.80
N PRO A 750 -34.01 5.17 -2.93
CA PRO A 750 -34.51 5.87 -4.10
C PRO A 750 -35.86 5.32 -4.59
N SER A 751 -36.70 6.20 -5.13
CA SER A 751 -37.97 5.79 -5.76
C SER A 751 -37.71 4.95 -7.00
N TYR A 752 -38.66 4.10 -7.38
CA TYR A 752 -38.55 3.30 -8.60
C TYR A 752 -38.84 4.13 -9.86
N CYS A 753 -38.12 3.85 -10.95
CA CYS A 753 -38.37 4.47 -12.24
C CYS A 753 -39.66 3.88 -12.85
N ILE A 754 -40.65 4.73 -13.13
CA ILE A 754 -41.98 4.28 -13.58
C ILE A 754 -42.06 4.24 -15.12
N SER A 755 -41.35 5.13 -15.82
CA SER A 755 -41.32 5.19 -17.28
C SER A 755 -40.07 5.93 -17.79
N LYS A 756 -39.84 5.88 -19.10
CA LYS A 756 -38.77 6.65 -19.77
C LYS A 756 -38.95 8.17 -19.65
N VAL A 757 -40.19 8.67 -19.59
CA VAL A 757 -40.50 10.11 -19.53
C VAL A 757 -40.23 10.68 -18.15
N GLU A 758 -40.39 9.87 -17.11
CA GLU A 758 -40.14 10.24 -15.70
C GLU A 758 -38.77 9.73 -15.22
N LEU A 759 -37.90 9.32 -16.13
CA LEU A 759 -36.61 8.74 -15.82
C LEU A 759 -35.65 9.83 -15.30
N THR A 760 -35.29 9.75 -14.03
CA THR A 760 -34.23 10.56 -13.43
C THR A 760 -32.99 9.70 -13.20
N ILE A 761 -31.83 10.35 -13.05
CA ILE A 761 -30.59 9.63 -12.69
C ILE A 761 -30.73 8.94 -11.33
N ASP A 762 -31.55 9.49 -10.43
CA ASP A 762 -31.67 9.07 -9.04
C ASP A 762 -32.65 7.92 -8.80
N CYS A 763 -33.61 7.64 -9.69
CA CYS A 763 -34.58 6.56 -9.49
C CYS A 763 -33.96 5.16 -9.63
N MET A 764 -34.64 4.07 -9.24
CA MET A 764 -34.11 2.70 -9.34
C MET A 764 -34.90 1.86 -10.35
N CYS A 765 -34.23 1.09 -11.20
CA CYS A 765 -34.89 0.25 -12.20
C CYS A 765 -35.46 -1.02 -11.54
N GLU A 766 -36.79 -1.11 -11.44
CA GLU A 766 -37.47 -2.19 -10.72
C GLU A 766 -37.56 -3.51 -11.53
N LEU A 767 -37.39 -4.63 -10.83
CA LEU A 767 -37.50 -5.97 -11.41
C LEU A 767 -38.97 -6.40 -11.63
N GLY A 768 -39.39 -6.44 -12.89
CA GLY A 768 -40.74 -6.87 -13.31
C GLY A 768 -41.81 -5.78 -13.29
N SER A 769 -41.42 -4.51 -13.39
CA SER A 769 -42.35 -3.39 -13.59
C SER A 769 -42.83 -3.29 -15.06
N SER A 770 -43.75 -2.36 -15.33
CA SER A 770 -44.17 -2.00 -16.69
C SER A 770 -43.07 -1.31 -17.51
N TYR A 771 -41.96 -0.90 -16.87
CA TYR A 771 -40.77 -0.35 -17.52
C TYR A 771 -39.61 -1.34 -17.31
N PRO A 772 -39.45 -2.32 -18.21
CA PRO A 772 -38.57 -3.46 -17.99
C PRO A 772 -37.15 -3.03 -17.59
N GLN A 773 -36.59 -3.66 -16.55
CA GLN A 773 -35.30 -3.28 -15.97
C GLN A 773 -34.21 -3.08 -17.01
N ALA A 774 -34.01 -4.02 -17.93
CA ALA A 774 -33.00 -3.91 -18.99
C ALA A 774 -33.23 -2.73 -19.94
N THR A 775 -34.48 -2.31 -20.13
CA THR A 775 -34.83 -1.11 -20.90
C THR A 775 -34.57 0.14 -20.07
N CYS A 776 -34.96 0.15 -18.80
CA CYS A 776 -34.72 1.26 -17.86
C CYS A 776 -33.22 1.54 -17.66
N GLU A 777 -32.42 0.50 -17.46
CA GLU A 777 -30.97 0.62 -17.29
C GLU A 777 -30.28 1.13 -18.56
N ARG A 778 -30.74 0.66 -19.73
CA ARG A 778 -30.25 1.15 -21.03
C ARG A 778 -30.60 2.62 -21.24
N ASP A 779 -31.85 2.99 -21.00
CA ASP A 779 -32.31 4.38 -21.12
C ASP A 779 -31.59 5.30 -20.13
N LYS A 780 -31.23 4.80 -18.94
CA LYS A 780 -30.38 5.54 -17.99
C LYS A 780 -28.98 5.78 -18.51
N LEU A 781 -28.35 4.76 -19.11
CA LEU A 781 -27.04 4.91 -19.75
C LEU A 781 -27.05 6.00 -20.83
N CYS A 782 -28.15 6.13 -21.57
CA CYS A 782 -28.33 7.20 -22.55
C CYS A 782 -28.41 8.60 -21.93
N ILE A 783 -28.75 8.73 -20.64
CA ILE A 783 -28.75 10.01 -19.92
C ILE A 783 -27.37 10.32 -19.34
N VAL A 784 -26.71 9.32 -18.75
CA VAL A 784 -25.48 9.56 -17.96
C VAL A 784 -24.20 9.47 -18.77
N ASP A 785 -24.19 8.70 -19.86
CA ASP A 785 -22.96 8.36 -20.57
C ASP A 785 -23.15 8.26 -22.08
N LEU A 786 -23.88 9.23 -22.65
CA LEU A 786 -24.26 9.21 -24.06
C LEU A 786 -23.07 9.08 -25.02
N ILE A 787 -21.92 9.69 -24.72
CA ILE A 787 -20.74 9.72 -25.60
C ILE A 787 -20.07 8.35 -25.81
N HIS A 788 -20.28 7.40 -24.91
CA HIS A 788 -19.74 6.03 -25.03
C HIS A 788 -20.80 5.01 -25.51
N GLN A 789 -22.02 5.45 -25.82
CA GLN A 789 -23.08 4.57 -26.31
C GLN A 789 -23.19 4.58 -27.83
N SER A 790 -23.33 3.39 -28.42
CA SER A 790 -23.61 3.23 -29.84
C SER A 790 -25.00 3.78 -30.21
N THR A 791 -25.19 4.09 -31.49
CA THR A 791 -26.49 4.52 -32.03
C THR A 791 -27.58 3.45 -31.94
N SER A 792 -27.19 2.18 -31.81
CA SER A 792 -28.11 1.05 -31.57
C SER A 792 -28.61 0.98 -30.12
N ASN A 793 -27.80 1.43 -29.16
CA ASN A 793 -28.15 1.43 -27.74
C ASN A 793 -28.87 2.72 -27.34
N CYS A 794 -28.41 3.85 -27.85
CA CYS A 794 -28.98 5.18 -27.62
C CYS A 794 -29.16 5.88 -28.97
N PRO A 795 -30.41 6.13 -29.42
CA PRO A 795 -30.67 6.89 -30.63
C PRO A 795 -29.97 8.25 -30.60
N CYS A 796 -29.65 8.78 -31.78
CA CYS A 796 -29.07 10.11 -31.91
C CYS A 796 -30.08 11.18 -31.47
N LEU A 797 -29.60 12.18 -30.72
CA LEU A 797 -30.38 13.37 -30.41
C LEU A 797 -30.55 14.20 -31.70
N GLU A 798 -31.76 14.73 -31.90
CA GLU A 798 -32.10 15.54 -33.08
C GLU A 798 -31.32 16.86 -33.13
N VAL A 799 -30.83 17.34 -31.97
CA VAL A 799 -30.06 18.58 -31.82
C VAL A 799 -28.92 18.35 -30.82
N ASP A 800 -27.72 18.88 -31.10
CA ASP A 800 -26.55 18.89 -30.21
C ASP A 800 -26.17 17.51 -29.60
N ASP A 801 -26.18 16.43 -30.41
CA ASP A 801 -25.73 15.12 -29.93
C ASP A 801 -24.20 15.14 -29.69
N PRO A 802 -23.73 14.90 -28.45
CA PRO A 802 -22.32 15.05 -28.09
C PRO A 802 -21.40 14.02 -28.74
N ARG A 803 -21.94 12.97 -29.40
CA ARG A 803 -21.14 12.00 -30.18
C ARG A 803 -20.68 12.56 -31.54
N GLY A 804 -21.17 13.74 -31.92
CA GLY A 804 -20.75 14.46 -33.13
C GLY A 804 -21.17 13.81 -34.45
N GLU A 805 -20.89 14.49 -35.56
CA GLU A 805 -21.40 14.13 -36.88
C GLU A 805 -20.89 12.78 -37.42
N GLN A 806 -19.74 12.31 -36.96
CA GLN A 806 -19.18 11.02 -37.41
C GLN A 806 -20.00 9.81 -36.93
N VAL A 807 -20.73 9.97 -35.82
CA VAL A 807 -21.55 8.92 -35.21
C VAL A 807 -23.04 9.17 -35.47
N CYS A 808 -23.47 10.42 -35.32
CA CYS A 808 -24.84 10.86 -35.51
C CYS A 808 -24.86 11.91 -36.62
N LYS A 809 -25.21 11.50 -37.85
CA LYS A 809 -25.35 12.41 -39.00
C LYS A 809 -26.43 13.46 -38.67
N GLN A 810 -26.03 14.62 -38.16
CA GLN A 810 -26.96 15.72 -37.97
C GLN A 810 -27.18 16.40 -39.33
N ILE A 811 -28.44 16.55 -39.72
CA ILE A 811 -28.80 17.29 -40.92
C ILE A 811 -28.87 18.75 -40.49
N GLU A 812 -27.93 19.57 -40.95
CA GLU A 812 -28.04 21.03 -40.83
C GLU A 812 -29.29 21.50 -41.60
N ILE A 813 -30.39 21.75 -40.89
CA ILE A 813 -31.53 22.48 -41.45
C ILE A 813 -31.18 23.96 -41.39
N ASN A 814 -30.78 24.52 -42.54
CA ASN A 814 -30.61 25.94 -42.75
C ASN A 814 -32.00 26.62 -42.81
N PRO A 815 -32.36 27.54 -41.91
CA PRO A 815 -33.72 28.08 -41.79
C PRO A 815 -34.00 29.24 -42.78
N THR A 816 -33.59 29.11 -44.04
CA THR A 816 -33.92 30.05 -45.11
C THR A 816 -34.05 29.36 -46.47
N ASP A 817 -35.11 28.59 -46.67
CA ASP A 817 -35.85 28.56 -47.95
C ASP A 817 -37.18 27.80 -47.78
N PRO A 818 -38.34 28.36 -48.18
CA PRO A 818 -39.60 27.64 -48.15
C PRO A 818 -39.84 27.05 -49.54
N ASP A 819 -39.67 25.74 -49.72
CA ASP A 819 -40.41 25.06 -50.78
C ASP A 819 -40.74 23.60 -50.44
N ILE A 820 -42.04 23.37 -50.53
CA ILE A 820 -42.78 22.13 -50.47
C ILE A 820 -42.34 21.26 -51.66
N LEU A 821 -42.19 19.94 -51.47
CA LEU A 821 -42.74 18.92 -52.37
C LEU A 821 -42.61 17.50 -51.78
N ASP A 822 -43.79 16.91 -51.58
CA ASP A 822 -44.09 15.47 -51.45
C ASP A 822 -43.49 14.67 -52.62
N PRO A 823 -43.04 13.42 -52.38
CA PRO A 823 -43.65 12.36 -53.17
C PRO A 823 -43.97 11.09 -52.38
N THR A 824 -45.18 10.63 -52.68
CA THR A 824 -45.82 9.38 -52.36
C THR A 824 -45.24 8.20 -53.15
N GLU A 825 -45.22 7.04 -52.47
CA GLU A 825 -45.42 5.65 -52.96
C GLU A 825 -44.35 4.86 -53.76
N LYS A 826 -43.97 3.72 -53.13
CA LYS A 826 -43.91 2.30 -53.60
C LYS A 826 -42.91 1.94 -54.70
N ASP A 827 -42.28 0.76 -54.78
CA ASP A 827 -42.14 -0.57 -54.11
C ASP A 827 -41.01 -1.27 -54.98
N PRO A 828 -40.66 -2.56 -54.88
CA PRO A 828 -40.36 -3.45 -53.76
C PRO A 828 -38.98 -4.17 -53.94
N GLU A 829 -38.45 -4.82 -52.91
CA GLU A 829 -37.47 -5.92 -53.06
C GLU A 829 -38.05 -7.17 -52.39
N ASP A 830 -38.11 -8.30 -53.10
CA ASP A 830 -37.14 -9.40 -52.92
C ASP A 830 -37.64 -10.65 -53.66
N ASP A 831 -36.80 -11.23 -54.52
CA ASP A 831 -36.98 -12.59 -55.05
C ASP A 831 -35.63 -13.30 -54.93
N GLN A 832 -35.58 -14.22 -53.97
CA GLN A 832 -34.44 -15.07 -53.67
C GLN A 832 -34.24 -16.17 -54.72
N LYS A 833 -32.98 -16.54 -54.86
CA LYS A 833 -32.42 -17.54 -55.78
C LYS A 833 -33.04 -18.95 -55.67
N PRO A 834 -32.94 -19.76 -56.74
CA PRO A 834 -33.68 -21.01 -56.89
C PRO A 834 -32.96 -22.27 -56.37
N GLU A 835 -33.80 -23.24 -55.99
CA GLU A 835 -33.77 -24.69 -56.32
C GLU A 835 -32.66 -25.58 -55.70
N GLU A 836 -32.88 -26.83 -55.22
CA GLU A 836 -33.97 -27.78 -55.46
C GLU A 836 -33.86 -29.05 -54.54
N ILE A 837 -35.01 -29.74 -54.33
CA ILE A 837 -35.25 -31.22 -54.13
C ILE A 837 -34.83 -31.82 -52.76
N ILE A 838 -35.68 -32.50 -51.94
CA ILE A 838 -36.48 -33.75 -52.10
C ILE A 838 -37.63 -33.79 -51.05
N LYS A 839 -38.92 -33.81 -51.49
CA LYS A 839 -39.96 -34.87 -51.36
C LYS A 839 -40.01 -35.71 -50.06
N GLU A 840 -41.06 -35.49 -49.24
CA GLU A 840 -42.23 -36.39 -49.06
C GLU A 840 -43.39 -35.63 -48.41
#